data_AF-A0A7Y8J326-F1
#
_entry.id   AF-A0A7Y8J326-F1
#
_cell.length_a   1.000
_cell.length_b   1.000
_cell.length_c   1.000
_cell.angle_alpha   90.00
_cell.angle_beta   90.00
_cell.angle_gamma   90.00
#
_symmetry.space_group_name_H-M   'P 1'
#
loop_
_entity.id
_entity.type
_entity.pdbx_description
1 polymer ?
#
loop_
_entity_poly.entity_id
_entity_poly.type
_entity_poly.pdbx_seq_one_letter_code
_entity_poly.pdbx_strand_id
1 'polypeptide(L)'
;ARASGLVCALELERGKNPVRYGEWPFEIGLWVGKAATPNILGHRRDGRSDSARAKVHQFKADPRGKPSPIPLETCPWCGTRFGPESFVLLPDDNNPRELRIVCSNIECDFTRDRPLPIVAVDEPIYRRLPAFLIATVDKFAALPWVGEAGALLGGAERHDGTGFYGAAEPGRGMRLAAPLPSPDLIIQDELHLISGPLGTMAGLYETAIEALCVREIAGRAIRPKIVASTATVRQAQDQIQALFARPLTQIFPPPGPDRRDSFFARTVPSPEVAGRLYAGVASQGRNPKVILSRVWLTLMGAAERAYRDAGGQRNKDNPADPYMTVLGYFNSLRELGGARRILEEQVQNTVKGYGARRRIGEEPGLFRDRRTFSEVVELTSRVTTDKVAEARRRLECRFHEQDRVDCAIATNMISVGLDVPRLGLMVVFGQPKTHSEYIQATSRIGRVDRWPGIVVTVLNIHKPRDRSHYERFRHYHETFYRSVEVGSVTPFAARALDRGFAGALVGLARHVRPELTPPRGAEKIAEVRVELERRLLDDFQARIAQQPIDDAAERAELLRSVQNRVVDLLDSWRKIFEDYRGAGVELQYQKYELPRPRPLLREMLDKDFESEHYRKFRANRSLRDVEPEVNLFLKDLSGLVVEDRT
;
A
#
# COMPACT_ATOMS: atom_id res chain seq x y z
N ALA A 1 7.40 -7.52 -9.10
CA ALA A 1 8.67 -8.16 -9.53
C ALA A 1 8.84 -9.55 -8.91
N ARG A 2 9.19 -9.69 -7.61
CA ARG A 2 9.45 -11.01 -6.99
C ARG A 2 8.27 -12.00 -7.12
N ALA A 3 7.06 -11.60 -6.74
CA ALA A 3 5.86 -12.45 -6.89
C ALA A 3 5.58 -12.80 -8.36
N SER A 4 5.75 -11.85 -9.28
CA SER A 4 5.60 -12.09 -10.71
C SER A 4 6.62 -13.11 -11.24
N GLY A 5 7.86 -13.09 -10.75
CA GLY A 5 8.89 -14.07 -11.11
C GLY A 5 8.55 -15.49 -10.65
N LEU A 6 7.98 -15.63 -9.44
CA LEU A 6 7.45 -16.92 -8.97
C LEU A 6 6.32 -17.43 -9.88
N VAL A 7 5.36 -16.57 -10.22
CA VAL A 7 4.25 -16.97 -11.11
C VAL A 7 4.73 -17.31 -12.52
N CYS A 8 5.75 -16.62 -13.03
CA CYS A 8 6.42 -17.02 -14.28
C CYS A 8 6.96 -18.46 -14.20
N ALA A 9 7.66 -18.80 -13.13
CA ALA A 9 8.16 -20.17 -12.93
C ALA A 9 7.01 -21.20 -12.87
N LEU A 10 5.94 -20.88 -12.13
CA LEU A 10 4.77 -21.75 -12.02
C LEU A 10 4.06 -21.98 -13.36
N GLU A 11 3.92 -20.93 -14.18
CA GLU A 11 3.30 -21.04 -15.50
C GLU A 11 4.12 -21.89 -16.47
N LEU A 12 5.46 -21.81 -16.42
CA LEU A 12 6.32 -22.69 -17.21
C LEU A 12 6.17 -24.16 -16.79
N GLU A 13 6.05 -24.45 -15.49
CA GLU A 13 5.80 -25.81 -15.00
C GLU A 13 4.40 -26.31 -15.38
N ARG A 14 3.38 -25.45 -15.30
CA ARG A 14 2.01 -25.76 -15.74
C ARG A 14 1.98 -26.12 -17.21
N GLY A 15 2.63 -25.31 -18.06
CA GLY A 15 2.71 -25.54 -19.51
C GLY A 15 3.35 -26.87 -19.91
N LYS A 16 4.21 -27.45 -19.06
CA LYS A 16 4.80 -28.79 -19.27
C LYS A 16 3.82 -29.93 -18.96
N ASN A 17 2.83 -29.70 -18.08
CA ASN A 17 1.86 -30.73 -17.68
C ASN A 17 0.45 -30.16 -17.42
N PRO A 18 -0.29 -29.77 -18.47
CA PRO A 18 -1.66 -29.26 -18.35
C PRO A 18 -2.64 -30.27 -17.75
N VAL A 19 -2.42 -31.57 -17.94
CA VAL A 19 -3.28 -32.63 -17.37
C VAL A 19 -3.26 -32.60 -15.84
N ARG A 20 -2.09 -32.33 -15.23
CA ARG A 20 -1.95 -32.24 -13.78
C ARG A 20 -2.39 -30.90 -13.22
N TYR A 21 -2.06 -29.80 -13.89
CA TYR A 21 -2.19 -28.45 -13.34
C TYR A 21 -3.34 -27.62 -13.92
N GLY A 22 -4.02 -28.14 -14.94
CA GLY A 22 -5.12 -27.47 -15.63
C GLY A 22 -4.68 -26.71 -16.88
N GLU A 23 -5.66 -26.48 -17.75
CA GLU A 23 -5.53 -25.76 -19.02
C GLU A 23 -5.42 -24.24 -18.82
N TRP A 24 -6.04 -23.69 -17.76
CA TRP A 24 -6.05 -22.25 -17.50
C TRP A 24 -4.68 -21.76 -16.97
N PRO A 25 -4.15 -20.61 -17.42
CA PRO A 25 -2.82 -20.18 -17.02
C PRO A 25 -2.76 -19.76 -15.55
N PHE A 26 -1.60 -19.97 -14.92
CA PHE A 26 -1.29 -19.35 -13.63
C PHE A 26 -0.86 -17.91 -13.85
N GLU A 27 -1.63 -16.97 -13.28
CA GLU A 27 -1.41 -15.54 -13.47
C GLU A 27 -1.34 -14.77 -12.16
N ILE A 28 -0.69 -13.61 -12.23
CA ILE A 28 -0.67 -12.61 -11.17
C ILE A 28 -1.51 -11.39 -11.54
N GLY A 29 -2.52 -11.10 -10.74
CA GLY A 29 -3.37 -9.92 -10.85
C GLY A 29 -2.84 -8.77 -10.01
N LEU A 30 -2.89 -7.55 -10.54
CA LEU A 30 -2.59 -6.34 -9.79
C LEU A 30 -3.84 -5.46 -9.64
N TRP A 31 -4.59 -5.70 -8.56
CA TRP A 31 -5.86 -5.05 -8.27
C TRP A 31 -5.66 -3.90 -7.27
N VAL A 32 -5.20 -2.77 -7.77
CA VAL A 32 -4.79 -1.61 -6.95
C VAL A 32 -5.42 -0.31 -7.43
N GLY A 33 -5.34 0.76 -6.64
CA GLY A 33 -5.96 2.04 -6.99
C GLY A 33 -5.53 2.60 -8.37
N LYS A 34 -6.41 3.40 -8.98
CA LYS A 34 -6.27 3.95 -10.36
C LYS A 34 -4.96 4.72 -10.64
N ALA A 35 -4.32 5.20 -9.58
CA ALA A 35 -3.03 5.90 -9.66
C ALA A 35 -1.88 4.96 -10.07
N ALA A 36 -1.94 3.67 -9.71
CA ALA A 36 -0.91 2.69 -10.00
C ALA A 36 -1.23 1.87 -11.25
N THR A 37 -2.47 1.43 -11.43
CA THR A 37 -2.91 0.68 -12.62
C THR A 37 -4.20 1.24 -13.21
N PRO A 38 -4.46 1.08 -14.53
CA PRO A 38 -5.76 1.40 -15.11
C PRO A 38 -6.87 0.49 -14.56
N ASN A 39 -8.03 1.06 -14.24
CA ASN A 39 -9.20 0.24 -13.89
C ASN A 39 -9.92 -0.28 -15.14
N ILE A 40 -9.81 0.43 -16.27
CA ILE A 40 -10.51 0.10 -17.52
C ILE A 40 -9.54 0.00 -18.69
N LEU A 41 -9.89 -0.79 -19.71
CA LEU A 41 -9.11 -0.89 -20.95
C LEU A 41 -9.27 0.36 -21.84
N GLY A 42 -10.50 0.85 -21.95
CA GLY A 42 -10.87 1.97 -22.80
C GLY A 42 -11.09 1.60 -24.27
N HIS A 43 -11.61 2.55 -25.05
CA HIS A 43 -11.85 2.39 -26.49
C HIS A 43 -11.56 3.70 -27.24
N ARG A 44 -11.40 3.66 -28.57
CA ARG A 44 -10.93 4.81 -29.37
C ARG A 44 -11.68 6.14 -29.17
N ARG A 45 -12.95 6.09 -28.77
CA ARG A 45 -13.84 7.25 -28.62
C ARG A 45 -14.24 7.56 -27.18
N ASP A 46 -13.58 6.95 -26.18
CA ASP A 46 -13.93 7.18 -24.77
C ASP A 46 -13.47 8.54 -24.23
N GLY A 47 -12.45 9.15 -24.85
CA GLY A 47 -11.84 10.42 -24.42
C GLY A 47 -11.12 10.34 -23.06
N ARG A 48 -10.91 9.14 -22.51
CA ARG A 48 -10.38 8.93 -21.16
C ARG A 48 -8.86 8.85 -21.17
N SER A 49 -8.21 9.72 -20.40
CA SER A 49 -6.74 9.73 -20.27
C SER A 49 -6.20 8.68 -19.29
N ASP A 50 -7.07 8.05 -18.50
CA ASP A 50 -6.74 7.11 -17.44
C ASP A 50 -6.91 5.63 -17.84
N SER A 51 -7.34 5.35 -19.07
CA SER A 51 -7.53 4.00 -19.61
C SER A 51 -6.21 3.30 -19.94
N ALA A 52 -6.20 1.97 -19.96
CA ALA A 52 -5.03 1.19 -20.35
C ALA A 52 -4.57 1.57 -21.77
N ARG A 53 -5.51 1.75 -22.70
CA ARG A 53 -5.24 2.24 -24.05
C ARG A 53 -4.48 3.57 -24.03
N ALA A 54 -4.99 4.57 -23.32
CA ALA A 54 -4.36 5.88 -23.26
C ALA A 54 -2.95 5.82 -22.68
N LYS A 55 -2.74 5.04 -21.61
CA LYS A 55 -1.40 4.87 -21.01
C LYS A 55 -0.43 4.15 -21.95
N VAL A 56 -0.88 3.11 -22.67
CA VAL A 56 -0.05 2.42 -23.67
C VAL A 56 0.37 3.38 -24.79
N HIS A 57 -0.55 4.19 -25.33
CA HIS A 57 -0.22 5.19 -26.36
C HIS A 57 0.78 6.23 -25.86
N GLN A 58 0.58 6.76 -24.66
CA GLN A 58 1.50 7.72 -24.05
C GLN A 58 2.91 7.12 -23.90
N PHE A 59 3.01 5.88 -23.40
CA PHE A 59 4.28 5.19 -23.25
C PHE A 59 4.94 4.88 -24.60
N LYS A 60 4.17 4.47 -25.62
CA LYS A 60 4.71 4.23 -26.97
C LYS A 60 5.23 5.50 -27.62
N ALA A 61 4.55 6.63 -27.43
CA ALA A 61 4.94 7.92 -27.99
C ALA A 61 6.20 8.51 -27.33
N ASP A 62 6.36 8.35 -26.02
CA ASP A 62 7.51 8.83 -25.27
C ASP A 62 7.91 7.85 -24.14
N PRO A 63 8.66 6.78 -24.47
CA PRO A 63 9.01 5.73 -23.50
C PRO A 63 9.98 6.18 -22.41
N ARG A 64 10.61 7.36 -22.59
CA ARG A 64 11.59 7.92 -21.64
C ARG A 64 10.94 8.96 -20.71
N GLY A 65 9.97 9.72 -21.21
CA GLY A 65 9.27 10.75 -20.43
C GLY A 65 7.90 10.34 -19.90
N LYS A 66 7.33 9.23 -20.36
CA LYS A 66 6.07 8.68 -19.84
C LYS A 66 6.28 7.38 -19.07
N PRO A 67 5.50 7.17 -17.99
CA PRO A 67 5.62 5.96 -17.18
C PRO A 67 5.14 4.72 -17.94
N SER A 68 5.69 3.57 -17.56
CA SER A 68 5.18 2.26 -18.00
C SER A 68 3.67 2.14 -17.70
N PRO A 69 2.85 1.52 -18.56
CA PRO A 69 1.42 1.34 -18.33
C PRO A 69 1.08 0.54 -17.05
N ILE A 70 2.05 -0.23 -16.56
CA ILE A 70 2.00 -1.03 -15.34
C ILE A 70 3.19 -0.67 -14.44
N PRO A 71 3.14 -0.91 -13.11
CA PRO A 71 4.24 -0.59 -12.20
C PRO A 71 5.37 -1.64 -12.24
N LEU A 72 5.83 -1.97 -13.45
CA LEU A 72 7.01 -2.77 -13.73
C LEU A 72 7.76 -2.14 -14.89
N GLU A 73 9.08 -1.99 -14.73
CA GLU A 73 9.97 -1.45 -15.76
C GLU A 73 10.78 -2.54 -16.47
N THR A 74 10.92 -3.71 -15.84
CA THR A 74 11.72 -4.83 -16.32
C THR A 74 10.92 -6.13 -16.28
N CYS A 75 11.25 -7.03 -17.20
CA CYS A 75 10.74 -8.39 -17.25
C CYS A 75 11.08 -9.12 -15.94
N PRO A 76 10.10 -9.65 -15.20
CA PRO A 76 10.35 -10.32 -13.94
C PRO A 76 11.02 -11.70 -14.09
N TRP A 77 11.11 -12.22 -15.31
CA TRP A 77 11.79 -13.49 -15.61
C TRP A 77 13.27 -13.29 -15.93
N CYS A 78 13.59 -12.52 -16.98
CA CYS A 78 14.96 -12.35 -17.47
C CYS A 78 15.61 -11.00 -17.12
N GLY A 79 14.87 -10.05 -16.53
CA GLY A 79 15.38 -8.72 -16.15
C GLY A 79 15.47 -7.70 -17.29
N THR A 80 15.18 -8.07 -18.55
CA THR A 80 15.20 -7.13 -19.69
C THR A 80 14.20 -5.99 -19.50
N ARG A 81 14.61 -4.75 -19.76
CA ARG A 81 13.73 -3.56 -19.69
C ARG A 81 12.60 -3.63 -20.71
N PHE A 82 11.39 -3.25 -20.30
CA PHE A 82 10.25 -3.14 -21.22
C PHE A 82 10.43 -1.98 -22.18
N GLY A 83 10.03 -2.21 -23.43
CA GLY A 83 9.97 -1.19 -24.48
C GLY A 83 8.55 -0.99 -24.99
N PRO A 84 8.35 -0.10 -25.98
CA PRO A 84 7.05 0.15 -26.60
C PRO A 84 6.34 -1.14 -27.05
N GLU A 85 7.09 -2.05 -27.66
CA GLU A 85 6.59 -3.33 -28.18
C GLU A 85 6.23 -4.35 -27.09
N SER A 86 6.60 -4.08 -25.83
CA SER A 86 6.25 -4.95 -24.71
C SER A 86 4.78 -4.89 -24.33
N PHE A 87 4.03 -3.88 -24.79
CA PHE A 87 2.63 -3.67 -24.44
C PHE A 87 1.74 -3.73 -25.68
N VAL A 88 0.91 -4.76 -25.74
CA VAL A 88 0.05 -5.05 -26.89
C VAL A 88 -1.40 -5.06 -26.45
N LEU A 89 -2.22 -4.26 -27.14
CA LEU A 89 -3.67 -4.19 -26.94
C LEU A 89 -4.35 -5.16 -27.90
N LEU A 90 -5.16 -6.08 -27.38
CA LEU A 90 -5.81 -7.12 -28.16
C LEU A 90 -7.33 -7.07 -28.02
N PRO A 91 -8.11 -7.44 -29.06
CA PRO A 91 -7.64 -7.90 -30.37
C PRO A 91 -7.06 -6.77 -31.24
N ASP A 92 -7.45 -5.52 -30.98
CA ASP A 92 -6.95 -4.34 -31.67
C ASP A 92 -7.02 -3.10 -30.75
N ASP A 93 -6.40 -2.01 -31.21
CA ASP A 93 -6.31 -0.76 -30.47
C ASP A 93 -7.65 0.00 -30.36
N ASN A 94 -8.63 -0.25 -31.22
CA ASN A 94 -9.88 0.49 -31.20
C ASN A 94 -10.80 0.02 -30.07
N ASN A 95 -10.88 -1.30 -29.86
CA ASN A 95 -11.73 -1.94 -28.84
C ASN A 95 -10.99 -3.07 -28.11
N PRO A 96 -9.93 -2.74 -27.34
CA PRO A 96 -9.17 -3.74 -26.63
C PRO A 96 -10.02 -4.43 -25.55
N ARG A 97 -9.80 -5.74 -25.42
CA ARG A 97 -10.33 -6.65 -24.39
C ARG A 97 -9.24 -7.20 -23.47
N GLU A 98 -7.97 -7.03 -23.84
CA GLU A 98 -6.81 -7.49 -23.09
C GLU A 98 -5.63 -6.53 -23.31
N LEU A 99 -4.89 -6.25 -22.24
CA LEU A 99 -3.54 -5.68 -22.32
C LEU A 99 -2.55 -6.81 -22.10
N ARG A 100 -1.91 -7.25 -23.18
CA ARG A 100 -0.90 -8.31 -23.16
C ARG A 100 0.49 -7.71 -22.96
N ILE A 101 1.30 -8.37 -22.14
CA ILE A 101 2.67 -7.96 -21.85
C ILE A 101 3.63 -9.03 -22.36
N VAL A 102 4.60 -8.65 -23.18
CA VAL A 102 5.61 -9.55 -23.75
C VAL A 102 7.02 -9.02 -23.53
N CYS A 103 7.97 -9.92 -23.28
CA CYS A 103 9.37 -9.55 -23.21
C CYS A 103 9.92 -9.27 -24.61
N SER A 104 10.66 -8.18 -24.75
CA SER A 104 11.36 -7.80 -25.98
C SER A 104 12.62 -8.63 -26.25
N ASN A 105 13.14 -9.34 -25.24
CA ASN A 105 14.27 -10.24 -25.41
C ASN A 105 13.81 -11.53 -26.11
N ILE A 106 14.37 -11.80 -27.30
CA ILE A 106 14.06 -12.97 -28.12
C ILE A 106 14.50 -14.30 -27.49
N GLU A 107 15.41 -14.27 -26.52
CA GLU A 107 15.88 -15.45 -25.77
C GLU A 107 15.05 -15.72 -24.51
N CYS A 108 14.10 -14.84 -24.17
CA CYS A 108 13.24 -15.01 -23.01
C CYS A 108 12.12 -16.01 -23.30
N ASP A 109 11.79 -16.89 -22.35
CA ASP A 109 10.65 -17.80 -22.46
C ASP A 109 9.31 -17.06 -22.68
N PHE A 110 9.18 -15.83 -22.18
CA PHE A 110 7.97 -15.02 -22.24
C PHE A 110 8.04 -13.94 -23.33
N THR A 111 8.35 -14.35 -24.55
CA THR A 111 8.42 -13.48 -25.74
C THR A 111 7.43 -13.96 -26.81
N ARG A 112 7.22 -13.12 -27.84
CA ARG A 112 6.35 -13.40 -29.00
C ARG A 112 4.93 -13.80 -28.59
N ASP A 113 4.58 -15.08 -28.79
CA ASP A 113 3.28 -15.68 -28.57
C ASP A 113 3.06 -16.13 -27.12
N ARG A 114 4.12 -16.20 -26.29
CA ARG A 114 4.01 -16.49 -24.86
C ARG A 114 4.09 -15.20 -24.03
N PRO A 115 2.95 -14.64 -23.59
CA PRO A 115 2.97 -13.43 -22.77
C PRO A 115 3.41 -13.70 -21.34
N LEU A 116 3.93 -12.67 -20.68
CA LEU A 116 4.11 -12.69 -19.23
C LEU A 116 2.74 -12.87 -18.56
N PRO A 117 2.64 -13.74 -17.52
CA PRO A 117 1.37 -14.08 -16.87
C PRO A 117 0.93 -12.99 -15.88
N ILE A 118 0.79 -11.75 -16.35
CA ILE A 118 0.53 -10.57 -15.55
C ILE A 118 -0.74 -9.89 -16.05
N VAL A 119 -1.73 -9.72 -15.18
CA VAL A 119 -2.99 -9.04 -15.48
C VAL A 119 -3.09 -7.79 -14.62
N ALA A 120 -2.91 -6.62 -15.24
CA ALA A 120 -2.76 -5.35 -14.52
C ALA A 120 -3.94 -4.38 -14.66
N VAL A 121 -5.00 -4.75 -15.37
CA VAL A 121 -6.19 -3.90 -15.57
C VAL A 121 -7.39 -4.58 -14.91
N ASP A 122 -8.18 -3.85 -14.11
CA ASP A 122 -9.26 -4.44 -13.31
C ASP A 122 -10.27 -5.24 -14.16
N GLU A 123 -10.73 -4.67 -15.28
CA GLU A 123 -11.69 -5.32 -16.19
C GLU A 123 -11.23 -6.75 -16.61
N PRO A 124 -10.01 -6.94 -17.15
CA PRO A 124 -9.42 -8.27 -17.32
C PRO A 124 -9.25 -9.10 -16.04
N ILE A 125 -8.93 -8.49 -14.88
CA ILE A 125 -8.75 -9.23 -13.62
C ILE A 125 -10.03 -9.97 -13.24
N TYR A 126 -11.19 -9.30 -13.30
CA TYR A 126 -12.48 -9.91 -12.95
C TYR A 126 -12.89 -11.05 -13.90
N ARG A 127 -12.40 -11.02 -15.14
CA ARG A 127 -12.63 -12.06 -16.14
C ARG A 127 -11.63 -13.20 -16.06
N ARG A 128 -10.35 -12.91 -15.84
CA ARG A 128 -9.28 -13.90 -15.88
C ARG A 128 -9.07 -14.65 -14.58
N LEU A 129 -9.51 -14.06 -13.46
CA LEU A 129 -9.39 -14.59 -12.09
C LEU A 129 -7.99 -15.14 -11.79
N PRO A 130 -6.97 -14.26 -11.75
CA PRO A 130 -5.58 -14.68 -11.51
C PRO A 130 -5.45 -15.46 -10.19
N ALA A 131 -4.68 -16.54 -10.21
CA ALA A 131 -4.46 -17.40 -9.04
C ALA A 131 -3.75 -16.69 -7.88
N PHE A 132 -2.98 -15.63 -8.16
CA PHE A 132 -2.36 -14.77 -7.15
C PHE A 132 -2.78 -13.31 -7.38
N LEU A 133 -3.42 -12.69 -6.39
CA LEU A 133 -3.89 -11.31 -6.49
C LEU A 133 -3.15 -10.40 -5.51
N ILE A 134 -2.50 -9.36 -6.03
CA ILE A 134 -1.99 -8.26 -5.20
C ILE A 134 -3.06 -7.18 -5.15
N ALA A 135 -3.61 -6.93 -3.95
CA ALA A 135 -4.66 -5.96 -3.74
C ALA A 135 -4.27 -4.88 -2.73
N THR A 136 -4.74 -3.65 -2.95
CA THR A 136 -4.74 -2.61 -1.90
C THR A 136 -6.07 -2.61 -1.17
N VAL A 137 -6.08 -2.36 0.14
CA VAL A 137 -7.31 -2.26 0.95
C VAL A 137 -8.34 -1.27 0.40
N ASP A 138 -7.90 -0.25 -0.35
CA ASP A 138 -8.80 0.69 -1.03
C ASP A 138 -9.78 0.02 -2.00
N LYS A 139 -9.42 -1.14 -2.58
CA LYS A 139 -10.32 -1.91 -3.45
C LYS A 139 -11.49 -2.55 -2.71
N PHE A 140 -11.39 -2.72 -1.40
CA PHE A 140 -12.51 -3.23 -0.61
C PHE A 140 -13.69 -2.27 -0.66
N ALA A 141 -13.42 -0.96 -0.67
CA ALA A 141 -14.42 0.07 -0.86
C ALA A 141 -15.07 0.04 -2.25
N ALA A 142 -14.48 -0.64 -3.25
CA ALA A 142 -15.05 -0.78 -4.59
C ALA A 142 -16.12 -1.88 -4.68
N LEU A 143 -16.18 -2.82 -3.73
CA LEU A 143 -17.12 -3.95 -3.73
C LEU A 143 -18.60 -3.55 -3.93
N PRO A 144 -19.17 -2.54 -3.22
CA PRO A 144 -20.56 -2.13 -3.48
C PRO A 144 -20.76 -1.54 -4.89
N TRP A 145 -19.71 -0.96 -5.48
CA TRP A 145 -19.78 -0.27 -6.77
C TRP A 145 -19.60 -1.18 -7.98
N VAL A 146 -18.85 -2.27 -7.85
CA VAL A 146 -18.42 -3.12 -8.98
C VAL A 146 -18.98 -4.53 -8.82
N GLY A 147 -19.91 -4.91 -9.70
CA GLY A 147 -20.56 -6.23 -9.66
C GLY A 147 -19.61 -7.37 -10.03
N GLU A 148 -18.73 -7.11 -11.00
CA GLU A 148 -17.77 -8.06 -11.54
C GLU A 148 -16.73 -8.49 -10.49
N ALA A 149 -16.47 -7.65 -9.49
CA ALA A 149 -15.55 -7.96 -8.40
C ALA A 149 -15.98 -9.18 -7.58
N GLY A 150 -17.27 -9.52 -7.55
CA GLY A 150 -17.78 -10.72 -6.87
C GLY A 150 -17.20 -12.03 -7.43
N ALA A 151 -16.78 -12.04 -8.71
CA ALA A 151 -16.15 -13.21 -9.31
C ALA A 151 -14.81 -13.58 -8.64
N LEU A 152 -14.09 -12.60 -8.07
CA LEU A 152 -12.84 -12.82 -7.32
C LEU A 152 -13.08 -13.46 -5.95
N LEU A 153 -14.31 -13.40 -5.42
CA LEU A 153 -14.67 -13.82 -4.07
C LEU A 153 -15.58 -15.06 -4.11
N GLY A 154 -15.36 -15.96 -5.05
CA GLY A 154 -16.12 -17.22 -5.18
C GLY A 154 -17.44 -17.12 -5.93
N GLY A 155 -17.74 -15.97 -6.57
CA GLY A 155 -18.96 -15.77 -7.35
C GLY A 155 -18.90 -16.27 -8.80
N ALA A 156 -17.81 -16.91 -9.23
CA ALA A 156 -17.63 -17.36 -10.61
C ALA A 156 -18.23 -18.75 -10.85
N GLU A 157 -19.24 -18.82 -11.71
CA GLU A 157 -20.07 -20.02 -11.95
C GLU A 157 -20.14 -20.41 -13.43
N ARG A 158 -19.67 -19.54 -14.33
CA ARG A 158 -19.67 -19.74 -15.78
C ARG A 158 -18.31 -19.41 -16.37
N HIS A 159 -18.02 -19.96 -17.55
CA HIS A 159 -16.78 -19.71 -18.27
C HIS A 159 -16.96 -19.83 -19.80
N ASP A 160 -16.04 -19.23 -20.54
CA ASP A 160 -15.84 -19.51 -21.97
C ASP A 160 -14.32 -19.53 -22.29
N GLY A 161 -13.94 -19.58 -23.57
CA GLY A 161 -12.53 -19.56 -23.98
C GLY A 161 -11.75 -18.29 -23.62
N THR A 162 -12.41 -17.28 -23.07
CA THR A 162 -11.81 -15.97 -22.77
C THR A 162 -11.85 -15.61 -21.28
N GLY A 163 -12.46 -16.44 -20.43
CA GLY A 163 -12.45 -16.26 -18.98
C GLY A 163 -13.71 -16.74 -18.29
N PHE A 164 -13.89 -16.23 -17.07
CA PHE A 164 -14.93 -16.60 -16.14
C PHE A 164 -15.95 -15.49 -15.96
N TYR A 165 -17.16 -15.89 -15.58
CA TYR A 165 -18.31 -15.03 -15.39
C TYR A 165 -19.00 -15.37 -14.08
N GLY A 166 -19.32 -14.32 -13.32
CA GLY A 166 -20.20 -14.38 -12.17
C GLY A 166 -21.58 -13.82 -12.48
N ALA A 167 -22.37 -13.61 -11.42
CA ALA A 167 -23.75 -13.15 -11.53
C ALA A 167 -23.92 -11.76 -12.17
N ALA A 168 -22.87 -10.92 -12.18
CA ALA A 168 -22.89 -9.59 -12.82
C ALA A 168 -23.18 -9.63 -14.33
N GLU A 169 -22.78 -10.71 -15.02
CA GLU A 169 -22.94 -10.89 -16.46
C GLU A 169 -23.85 -12.12 -16.73
N PRO A 170 -25.18 -11.97 -16.57
CA PRO A 170 -26.12 -13.08 -16.74
C PRO A 170 -26.14 -13.56 -18.20
N GLY A 171 -26.30 -14.88 -18.40
CA GLY A 171 -26.45 -15.50 -19.71
C GLY A 171 -25.17 -15.60 -20.55
N ARG A 172 -24.01 -15.18 -20.01
CA ARG A 172 -22.72 -15.27 -20.69
C ARG A 172 -21.89 -16.48 -20.23
N GLY A 173 -21.27 -17.15 -21.18
CA GLY A 173 -20.47 -18.36 -20.95
C GLY A 173 -21.31 -19.61 -20.66
N MET A 174 -20.63 -20.75 -20.59
CA MET A 174 -21.19 -22.04 -20.21
C MET A 174 -21.04 -22.27 -18.71
N ARG A 175 -21.96 -23.01 -18.10
CA ARG A 175 -21.93 -23.30 -16.66
C ARG A 175 -20.75 -24.22 -16.31
N LEU A 176 -20.00 -23.86 -15.28
CA LEU A 176 -18.97 -24.73 -14.71
C LEU A 176 -19.63 -25.94 -14.02
N ALA A 177 -18.95 -27.08 -14.00
CA ALA A 177 -19.39 -28.26 -13.26
C ALA A 177 -19.55 -27.97 -11.76
N ALA A 178 -18.67 -27.15 -11.21
CA ALA A 178 -18.77 -26.57 -9.87
C ALA A 178 -18.27 -25.11 -9.92
N PRO A 179 -18.84 -24.20 -9.11
CA PRO A 179 -18.33 -22.84 -8.99
C PRO A 179 -16.85 -22.83 -8.59
N LEU A 180 -16.10 -21.83 -9.04
CA LEU A 180 -14.72 -21.67 -8.61
C LEU A 180 -14.69 -21.32 -7.11
N PRO A 181 -13.75 -21.92 -6.35
CA PRO A 181 -13.62 -21.61 -4.95
C PRO A 181 -13.21 -20.15 -4.73
N SER A 182 -13.70 -19.57 -3.63
CA SER A 182 -13.19 -18.31 -3.11
C SER A 182 -11.71 -18.42 -2.66
N PRO A 183 -11.01 -17.29 -2.49
CA PRO A 183 -9.66 -17.27 -1.93
C PRO A 183 -9.58 -17.97 -0.58
N ASP A 184 -8.61 -18.87 -0.44
CA ASP A 184 -8.38 -19.66 0.77
C ASP A 184 -7.20 -19.19 1.62
N LEU A 185 -6.33 -18.36 1.05
CA LEU A 185 -5.19 -17.72 1.71
C LEU A 185 -5.20 -16.21 1.47
N ILE A 186 -5.16 -15.44 2.56
CA ILE A 186 -5.00 -13.98 2.56
C ILE A 186 -3.66 -13.66 3.21
N ILE A 187 -2.79 -12.97 2.47
CA ILE A 187 -1.49 -12.50 2.98
C ILE A 187 -1.59 -11.00 3.20
N GLN A 188 -1.59 -10.57 4.46
CA GLN A 188 -1.55 -9.17 4.82
C GLN A 188 -0.12 -8.71 5.01
N ASP A 189 0.42 -8.00 4.02
CA ASP A 189 1.75 -7.40 4.13
C ASP A 189 1.70 -6.11 4.96
N GLU A 190 2.72 -5.88 5.79
CA GLU A 190 2.86 -4.68 6.61
C GLU A 190 1.63 -4.36 7.48
N LEU A 191 1.18 -5.32 8.29
CA LEU A 191 -0.02 -5.23 9.14
C LEU A 191 -0.09 -3.94 9.99
N HIS A 192 1.06 -3.40 10.38
CA HIS A 192 1.15 -2.17 11.15
C HIS A 192 0.58 -0.94 10.40
N LEU A 193 0.50 -0.97 9.07
CA LEU A 193 -0.11 0.07 8.24
C LEU A 193 -1.64 0.05 8.31
N ILE A 194 -2.23 -1.09 8.68
CA ILE A 194 -3.66 -1.25 8.88
C ILE A 194 -3.96 -1.01 10.37
N SER A 195 -3.81 0.25 10.77
CA SER A 195 -4.01 0.71 12.14
C SER A 195 -4.79 2.02 12.14
N GLY A 196 -5.30 2.43 13.31
CA GLY A 196 -6.02 3.68 13.49
C GLY A 196 -7.26 3.78 12.57
N PRO A 197 -7.52 4.96 11.95
CA PRO A 197 -8.71 5.16 11.10
C PRO A 197 -8.78 4.21 9.90
N LEU A 198 -7.65 3.93 9.24
CA LEU A 198 -7.63 3.05 8.08
C LEU A 198 -7.94 1.61 8.48
N GLY A 199 -7.32 1.12 9.57
CA GLY A 199 -7.59 -0.22 10.07
C GLY A 199 -9.01 -0.40 10.60
N THR A 200 -9.57 0.62 11.24
CA THR A 200 -10.98 0.66 11.65
C THR A 200 -11.92 0.50 10.46
N MET A 201 -11.71 1.24 9.36
CA MET A 201 -12.55 1.12 8.17
C MET A 201 -12.33 -0.22 7.44
N ALA A 202 -11.08 -0.68 7.32
CA ALA A 202 -10.75 -1.96 6.72
C ALA A 202 -11.43 -3.12 7.47
N GLY A 203 -11.40 -3.11 8.81
CA GLY A 203 -12.01 -4.15 9.63
C GLY A 203 -13.53 -4.28 9.46
N LEU A 204 -14.22 -3.22 9.03
CA LEU A 204 -15.65 -3.30 8.66
C LEU A 204 -15.83 -4.08 7.37
N TYR A 205 -15.09 -3.72 6.31
CA TYR A 205 -15.15 -4.40 5.01
C TYR A 205 -14.61 -5.83 5.07
N GLU A 206 -13.67 -6.12 5.97
CA GLU A 206 -13.21 -7.49 6.26
C GLU A 206 -14.35 -8.42 6.66
N THR A 207 -15.43 -7.89 7.28
CA THR A 207 -16.64 -8.68 7.56
C THR A 207 -17.27 -9.20 6.27
N ALA A 208 -17.41 -8.32 5.26
CA ALA A 208 -17.99 -8.68 3.98
C ALA A 208 -17.08 -9.63 3.18
N ILE A 209 -15.77 -9.33 3.13
CA ILE A 209 -14.79 -10.15 2.39
C ILE A 209 -14.73 -11.56 2.98
N GLU A 210 -14.65 -11.66 4.30
CA GLU A 210 -14.63 -12.95 4.96
C GLU A 210 -15.89 -13.75 4.69
N ALA A 211 -17.07 -13.13 4.84
CA ALA A 211 -18.36 -13.78 4.61
C ALA A 211 -18.48 -14.33 3.18
N LEU A 212 -17.98 -13.60 2.19
CA LEU A 212 -17.92 -14.03 0.78
C LEU A 212 -16.87 -15.13 0.55
N CYS A 213 -15.82 -15.18 1.37
CA CYS A 213 -14.77 -16.19 1.27
C CYS A 213 -15.02 -17.47 2.07
N VAL A 214 -16.05 -17.54 2.92
CA VAL A 214 -16.38 -18.77 3.67
C VAL A 214 -16.82 -19.88 2.73
N ARG A 215 -16.24 -21.07 2.88
CA ARG A 215 -16.63 -22.28 2.15
C ARG A 215 -17.21 -23.32 3.09
N GLU A 216 -18.23 -24.04 2.66
CA GLU A 216 -18.70 -25.23 3.37
C GLU A 216 -18.03 -26.48 2.79
N ILE A 217 -17.23 -27.15 3.61
CA ILE A 217 -16.56 -28.41 3.25
C ILE A 217 -16.92 -29.45 4.30
N ALA A 218 -17.57 -30.54 3.87
CA ALA A 218 -18.04 -31.62 4.74
C ALA A 218 -18.90 -31.11 5.93
N GLY A 219 -19.80 -30.15 5.67
CA GLY A 219 -20.68 -29.55 6.67
C GLY A 219 -19.98 -28.59 7.66
N ARG A 220 -18.73 -28.20 7.40
CA ARG A 220 -17.99 -27.24 8.22
C ARG A 220 -17.71 -25.97 7.45
N ALA A 221 -17.97 -24.83 8.07
CA ALA A 221 -17.58 -23.52 7.57
C ALA A 221 -16.05 -23.34 7.71
N ILE A 222 -15.37 -23.25 6.57
CA ILE A 222 -13.93 -23.02 6.47
C ILE A 222 -13.70 -21.57 6.03
N ARG A 223 -13.06 -20.79 6.91
CA ARG A 223 -12.67 -19.39 6.67
C ARG A 223 -11.29 -19.35 6.00
N PRO A 224 -10.95 -18.28 5.27
CA PRO A 224 -9.62 -18.12 4.70
C PRO A 224 -8.54 -18.10 5.79
N LYS A 225 -7.40 -18.71 5.49
CA LYS A 225 -6.19 -18.62 6.32
C LYS A 225 -5.59 -17.24 6.15
N ILE A 226 -5.23 -16.59 7.25
CA ILE A 226 -4.62 -15.25 7.25
C ILE A 226 -3.17 -15.39 7.69
N VAL A 227 -2.26 -14.85 6.89
CA VAL A 227 -0.83 -14.72 7.21
C VAL A 227 -0.50 -13.24 7.18
N ALA A 228 -0.14 -12.67 8.32
CA ALA A 228 0.19 -11.26 8.43
C ALA A 228 1.69 -11.08 8.64
N SER A 229 2.34 -10.23 7.83
CA SER A 229 3.72 -9.81 8.02
C SER A 229 3.74 -8.47 8.76
N THR A 230 4.70 -8.29 9.67
CA THR A 230 4.95 -6.98 10.30
C THR A 230 6.31 -6.94 10.96
N ALA A 231 7.02 -5.82 10.80
CA ALA A 231 8.32 -5.60 11.44
C ALA A 231 8.21 -5.15 12.89
N THR A 232 7.12 -4.46 13.25
CA THR A 232 6.93 -3.83 14.55
C THR A 232 5.48 -3.99 14.97
N VAL A 233 5.19 -4.97 15.82
CA VAL A 233 3.86 -5.15 16.38
C VAL A 233 3.95 -5.45 17.86
N ARG A 234 3.07 -4.82 18.63
CA ARG A 234 2.82 -5.10 20.02
C ARG A 234 1.34 -5.45 20.16
N GLN A 235 1.01 -6.45 20.99
CA GLN A 235 -0.36 -6.96 21.13
C GLN A 235 -0.96 -7.36 19.76
N ALA A 236 -0.19 -8.13 18.97
CA ALA A 236 -0.62 -8.58 17.64
C ALA A 236 -1.95 -9.33 17.67
N GLN A 237 -2.19 -10.11 18.73
CA GLN A 237 -3.44 -10.87 18.91
C GLN A 237 -4.67 -9.94 18.96
N ASP A 238 -4.62 -8.88 19.76
CA ASP A 238 -5.75 -7.95 19.91
C ASP A 238 -6.04 -7.22 18.59
N GLN A 239 -4.99 -6.78 17.89
CA GLN A 239 -5.12 -6.15 16.58
C GLN A 239 -5.70 -7.12 15.54
N ILE A 240 -5.20 -8.37 15.49
CA ILE A 240 -5.70 -9.41 14.57
C ILE A 240 -7.14 -9.82 14.92
N GLN A 241 -7.48 -9.88 16.20
CA GLN A 241 -8.84 -10.18 16.65
C GLN A 241 -9.80 -9.07 16.23
N ALA A 242 -9.43 -7.79 16.43
CA ALA A 242 -10.24 -6.67 16.00
C ALA A 242 -10.37 -6.58 14.46
N LEU A 243 -9.26 -6.75 13.72
CA LEU A 243 -9.24 -6.66 12.24
C LEU A 243 -9.83 -7.86 11.51
N PHE A 244 -9.71 -9.07 12.06
CA PHE A 244 -10.00 -10.32 11.36
C PHE A 244 -10.85 -11.30 12.18
N ALA A 245 -11.28 -10.95 13.40
CA ALA A 245 -12.06 -11.86 14.26
C ALA A 245 -11.38 -13.25 14.41
N ARG A 246 -10.06 -13.24 14.60
CA ARG A 246 -9.23 -14.41 14.90
C ARG A 246 -8.75 -14.31 16.35
N PRO A 247 -9.36 -15.05 17.30
CA PRO A 247 -9.00 -14.96 18.71
C PRO A 247 -7.63 -15.57 19.03
N LEU A 248 -7.16 -16.51 18.20
CA LEU A 248 -5.87 -17.17 18.36
C LEU A 248 -4.93 -16.78 17.23
N THR A 249 -3.81 -16.14 17.58
CA THR A 249 -2.76 -15.74 16.65
C THR A 249 -1.47 -16.47 17.00
N GLN A 250 -0.89 -17.17 16.02
CA GLN A 250 0.41 -17.81 16.16
C GLN A 250 1.48 -16.87 15.62
N ILE A 251 2.38 -16.42 16.50
CA ILE A 251 3.51 -15.57 16.11
C ILE A 251 4.64 -16.47 15.61
N PHE A 252 5.14 -16.17 14.40
CA PHE A 252 6.31 -16.81 13.83
C PHE A 252 7.34 -15.75 13.41
N PRO A 253 8.63 -15.91 13.78
CA PRO A 253 9.17 -16.96 14.64
C PRO A 253 8.63 -16.86 16.08
N PRO A 254 8.41 -17.99 16.78
CA PRO A 254 7.98 -17.95 18.17
C PRO A 254 9.07 -17.36 19.07
N PRO A 255 8.71 -16.70 20.19
CA PRO A 255 9.68 -16.28 21.18
C PRO A 255 10.35 -17.52 21.80
N GLY A 256 11.69 -17.53 21.82
CA GLY A 256 12.48 -18.55 22.52
C GLY A 256 12.58 -18.25 24.03
N PRO A 257 13.13 -19.19 24.82
CA PRO A 257 13.36 -19.00 26.25
C PRO A 257 14.41 -17.90 26.52
N ASP A 258 15.36 -17.69 25.60
CA ASP A 258 16.31 -16.58 25.65
C ASP A 258 15.94 -15.54 24.58
N ARG A 259 15.83 -14.27 24.98
CA ARG A 259 15.63 -13.14 24.06
C ARG A 259 16.81 -12.96 23.09
N ARG A 260 17.99 -13.48 23.43
CA ARG A 260 19.21 -13.41 22.62
C ARG A 260 19.41 -14.63 21.74
N ASP A 261 18.65 -15.69 21.93
CA ASP A 261 18.72 -16.91 21.13
C ASP A 261 17.36 -17.59 21.05
N SER A 262 16.70 -17.43 19.90
CA SER A 262 15.38 -17.99 19.64
C SER A 262 15.40 -19.20 18.70
N PHE A 263 16.55 -19.84 18.49
CA PHE A 263 16.81 -20.83 17.42
C PHE A 263 16.76 -20.23 15.99
N PHE A 264 15.82 -19.33 15.71
CA PHE A 264 15.69 -18.64 14.43
C PHE A 264 16.61 -17.42 14.30
N ALA A 265 16.96 -16.79 15.43
CA ALA A 265 17.86 -15.64 15.47
C ALA A 265 18.69 -15.66 16.75
N ARG A 266 19.96 -15.26 16.64
CA ARG A 266 20.88 -15.09 17.77
C ARG A 266 21.48 -13.69 17.77
N THR A 267 21.55 -13.06 18.93
CA THR A 267 22.28 -11.80 19.12
C THR A 267 23.77 -12.11 19.20
N VAL A 268 24.54 -11.53 18.29
CA VAL A 268 26.00 -11.61 18.28
C VAL A 268 26.62 -10.30 18.78
N PRO A 269 27.74 -10.37 19.52
CA PRO A 269 28.52 -9.19 19.89
C PRO A 269 29.02 -8.40 18.68
N SER A 270 29.18 -7.07 18.83
CA SER A 270 29.68 -6.20 17.76
C SER A 270 31.07 -6.53 17.22
N PRO A 271 32.00 -7.16 17.98
CA PRO A 271 33.27 -7.64 17.41
C PRO A 271 33.12 -8.80 16.42
N GLU A 272 32.04 -9.58 16.49
CA GLU A 272 31.77 -10.68 15.56
C GLU A 272 31.08 -10.16 14.30
N VAL A 273 29.98 -9.40 14.48
CA VAL A 273 29.26 -8.76 13.39
C VAL A 273 29.00 -7.31 13.75
N ALA A 274 29.53 -6.39 12.95
CA ALA A 274 29.37 -4.98 13.18
C ALA A 274 27.89 -4.58 13.06
N GLY A 275 27.29 -4.13 14.18
CA GLY A 275 25.92 -3.64 14.21
C GLY A 275 25.78 -2.23 13.65
N ARG A 276 24.53 -1.75 13.60
CA ARG A 276 24.21 -0.35 13.29
C ARG A 276 24.61 0.57 14.46
N LEU A 277 25.35 1.63 14.16
CA LEU A 277 25.69 2.68 15.12
C LEU A 277 24.65 3.79 15.09
N TYR A 278 24.04 4.09 16.23
CA TYR A 278 23.11 5.22 16.41
C TYR A 278 23.80 6.36 17.16
N ALA A 279 23.79 7.57 16.59
CA ALA A 279 24.38 8.76 17.18
C ALA A 279 23.37 9.91 17.24
N GLY A 280 23.09 10.42 18.44
CA GLY A 280 22.24 11.59 18.65
C GLY A 280 23.07 12.87 18.66
N VAL A 281 22.68 13.87 17.87
CA VAL A 281 23.36 15.16 17.81
C VAL A 281 22.36 16.27 18.11
N ALA A 282 22.63 17.06 19.14
CA ALA A 282 21.91 18.29 19.45
C ALA A 282 22.91 19.40 19.82
N SER A 283 22.58 20.64 19.49
CA SER A 283 23.37 21.82 19.90
C SER A 283 22.44 22.84 20.51
N GLN A 284 22.82 23.36 21.68
CA GLN A 284 22.17 24.52 22.28
C GLN A 284 22.46 25.77 21.44
N GLY A 285 21.45 26.64 21.29
CA GLY A 285 21.59 27.96 20.68
C GLY A 285 21.93 27.97 19.18
N ARG A 286 21.79 26.85 18.47
CA ARG A 286 22.03 26.77 17.02
C ARG A 286 20.79 26.28 16.30
N ASN A 287 20.50 26.89 15.16
CA ASN A 287 19.43 26.44 14.30
C ASN A 287 19.69 24.99 13.85
N PRO A 288 18.75 24.04 14.04
CA PRO A 288 18.92 22.63 13.66
C PRO A 288 19.30 22.42 12.19
N LYS A 289 18.89 23.32 11.29
CA LYS A 289 19.27 23.27 9.87
C LYS A 289 20.78 23.47 9.65
N VAL A 290 21.43 24.27 10.49
CA VAL A 290 22.90 24.46 10.47
C VAL A 290 23.59 23.17 10.94
N ILE A 291 23.03 22.51 11.95
CA ILE A 291 23.52 21.21 12.44
C ILE A 291 23.39 20.16 11.34
N LEU A 292 22.21 20.08 10.70
CA LEU A 292 21.94 19.19 9.58
C LEU A 292 22.99 19.34 8.47
N SER A 293 23.26 20.57 8.01
CA SER A 293 24.27 20.86 6.99
C SER A 293 25.67 20.39 7.41
N ARG A 294 26.08 20.64 8.66
CA ARG A 294 27.38 20.20 9.20
C ARG A 294 27.50 18.69 9.28
N VAL A 295 26.46 17.99 9.74
CA VAL A 295 26.41 16.52 9.78
C VAL A 295 26.58 15.96 8.38
N TRP A 296 25.85 16.50 7.41
CA TRP A 296 25.93 16.05 6.02
C TRP A 296 27.33 16.22 5.43
N LEU A 297 27.93 17.41 5.60
CA LEU A 297 29.30 17.68 5.14
C LEU A 297 30.33 16.74 5.78
N THR A 298 30.20 16.49 7.08
CA THR A 298 31.09 15.59 7.84
C THR A 298 31.00 14.18 7.28
N LEU A 299 29.78 13.66 7.12
CA LEU A 299 29.52 12.31 6.61
C LEU A 299 30.02 12.15 5.17
N MET A 300 29.68 13.08 4.27
CA MET A 300 30.11 13.01 2.87
C MET A 300 31.62 13.14 2.71
N GLY A 301 32.26 14.05 3.47
CA GLY A 301 33.70 14.26 3.40
C GLY A 301 34.50 13.09 3.96
N ALA A 302 34.01 12.46 5.03
CA ALA A 302 34.63 11.27 5.62
C ALA A 302 34.42 10.03 4.72
N ALA A 303 33.24 9.87 4.13
CA ALA A 303 32.97 8.80 3.17
C ALA A 303 33.86 8.92 1.92
N GLU A 304 34.01 10.13 1.36
CA GLU A 304 34.93 10.37 0.23
C GLU A 304 36.37 10.02 0.60
N ARG A 305 36.81 10.36 1.82
CA ARG A 305 38.14 9.99 2.32
C ARG A 305 38.32 8.47 2.32
N ALA A 306 37.43 7.75 2.98
CA ALA A 306 37.47 6.29 3.08
C ALA A 306 37.43 5.63 1.68
N TYR A 307 36.58 6.15 0.79
CA TYR A 307 36.45 5.66 -0.59
C TYR A 307 37.75 5.82 -1.38
N ARG A 308 38.40 6.99 -1.29
CA ARG A 308 39.68 7.25 -1.96
C ARG A 308 40.81 6.38 -1.41
N ASP A 309 40.91 6.28 -0.10
CA ASP A 309 41.93 5.47 0.57
C ASP A 309 41.79 3.98 0.21
N ALA A 310 40.56 3.51 -0.05
CA ALA A 310 40.27 2.15 -0.51
C ALA A 310 40.39 1.95 -2.04
N GLY A 311 41.09 2.83 -2.77
CA GLY A 311 41.36 2.71 -4.21
C GLY A 311 40.35 3.42 -5.11
N GLY A 312 39.36 4.10 -4.52
CA GLY A 312 38.39 4.93 -5.23
C GLY A 312 37.62 4.18 -6.32
N GLN A 313 37.42 4.87 -7.43
CA GLN A 313 36.68 4.40 -8.62
C GLN A 313 37.29 3.16 -9.29
N ARG A 314 38.59 2.91 -9.09
CA ARG A 314 39.28 1.75 -9.68
C ARG A 314 38.94 0.47 -8.92
N ASN A 315 38.57 0.57 -7.65
CA ASN A 315 38.09 -0.55 -6.86
C ASN A 315 36.56 -0.66 -7.00
N LYS A 316 36.09 -1.59 -7.84
CA LYS A 316 34.65 -1.80 -8.05
C LYS A 316 33.94 -2.32 -6.81
N ASP A 317 34.63 -3.07 -5.95
CA ASP A 317 34.13 -3.61 -4.68
C ASP A 317 34.63 -2.78 -3.48
N ASN A 318 34.62 -1.45 -3.64
CA ASN A 318 35.07 -0.54 -2.60
C ASN A 318 34.20 -0.68 -1.33
N PRO A 319 34.78 -0.99 -0.15
CA PRO A 319 34.02 -1.16 1.09
C PRO A 319 33.35 0.14 1.58
N ALA A 320 33.79 1.31 1.11
CA ALA A 320 33.19 2.59 1.45
C ALA A 320 31.94 2.94 0.61
N ASP A 321 31.66 2.17 -0.45
CA ASP A 321 30.55 2.42 -1.39
C ASP A 321 29.16 2.61 -0.72
N PRO A 322 28.76 1.82 0.29
CA PRO A 322 27.53 2.02 1.05
C PRO A 322 27.38 3.40 1.70
N TYR A 323 28.50 4.00 2.06
CA TYR A 323 28.57 5.27 2.78
C TYR A 323 28.68 6.47 1.83
N MET A 324 28.82 6.23 0.53
CA MET A 324 28.88 7.31 -0.46
C MET A 324 27.53 7.98 -0.71
N THR A 325 26.43 7.31 -0.34
CA THR A 325 25.06 7.84 -0.43
C THR A 325 24.55 8.17 0.96
N VAL A 326 24.18 9.44 1.20
CA VAL A 326 23.55 9.85 2.49
C VAL A 326 22.04 9.92 2.32
N LEU A 327 21.31 9.12 3.10
CA LEU A 327 19.85 9.12 3.13
C LEU A 327 19.32 10.02 4.26
N GLY A 328 18.49 11.00 3.94
CA GLY A 328 17.79 11.85 4.90
C GLY A 328 16.38 11.37 5.19
N TYR A 329 16.00 11.34 6.46
CA TYR A 329 14.63 11.13 6.88
C TYR A 329 14.05 12.38 7.55
N PHE A 330 12.86 12.76 7.12
CA PHE A 330 12.15 13.94 7.60
C PHE A 330 10.72 13.61 7.99
N ASN A 331 10.28 14.17 9.12
CA ASN A 331 8.95 13.92 9.68
C ASN A 331 7.83 14.67 8.94
N SER A 332 8.19 15.64 8.09
CA SER A 332 7.23 16.44 7.34
C SER A 332 7.79 16.90 5.99
N LEU A 333 6.90 17.07 5.02
CA LEU A 333 7.24 17.58 3.69
C LEU A 333 7.79 19.02 3.76
N ARG A 334 7.37 19.81 4.75
CA ARG A 334 7.87 21.16 4.99
C ARG A 334 9.33 21.16 5.44
N GLU A 335 9.69 20.30 6.39
CA GLU A 335 11.09 20.16 6.85
C GLU A 335 11.98 19.60 5.72
N LEU A 336 11.47 18.62 4.98
CA LEU A 336 12.15 18.05 3.81
C LEU A 336 12.44 19.09 2.72
N GLY A 337 11.44 19.90 2.34
CA GLY A 337 11.63 20.94 1.31
C GLY A 337 12.69 21.98 1.71
N GLY A 338 12.73 22.34 2.99
CA GLY A 338 13.77 23.21 3.52
C GLY A 338 15.17 22.57 3.51
N ALA A 339 15.25 21.26 3.77
CA ALA A 339 16.50 20.52 3.73
C ALA A 339 17.01 20.31 2.30
N ARG A 340 16.12 20.02 1.34
CA ARG A 340 16.47 19.86 -0.08
C ARG A 340 17.27 21.04 -0.59
N ARG A 341 16.79 22.26 -0.35
CA ARG A 341 17.47 23.50 -0.74
C ARG A 341 18.86 23.64 -0.09
N ILE A 342 19.00 23.25 1.18
CA ILE A 342 20.30 23.26 1.87
C ILE A 342 21.27 22.28 1.21
N LEU A 343 20.80 21.10 0.80
CA LEU A 343 21.64 20.10 0.14
C LEU A 343 22.11 20.59 -1.24
N GLU A 344 21.19 21.09 -2.06
CA GLU A 344 21.44 21.57 -3.43
C GLU A 344 22.30 22.85 -3.46
N GLU A 345 22.08 23.81 -2.55
CA GLU A 345 22.82 25.09 -2.57
C GLU A 345 24.05 25.08 -1.67
N GLN A 346 23.93 24.65 -0.41
CA GLN A 346 25.00 24.84 0.59
C GLN A 346 25.94 23.65 0.68
N VAL A 347 25.41 22.43 0.83
CA VAL A 347 26.22 21.22 1.01
C VAL A 347 26.99 20.90 -0.26
N GLN A 348 26.32 20.90 -1.41
CA GLN A 348 26.94 20.67 -2.72
C GLN A 348 28.12 21.60 -3.00
N ASN A 349 28.03 22.88 -2.61
CA ASN A 349 29.11 23.83 -2.85
C ASN A 349 30.22 23.73 -1.81
N THR A 350 29.88 23.51 -0.54
CA THR A 350 30.87 23.46 0.55
C THR A 350 31.68 22.16 0.55
N VAL A 351 31.09 21.03 0.15
CA VAL A 351 31.78 19.72 0.16
C VAL A 351 32.95 19.64 -0.82
N LYS A 352 32.98 20.51 -1.84
CA LYS A 352 34.04 20.61 -2.86
C LYS A 352 35.39 21.08 -2.33
N GLY A 353 35.42 21.72 -1.15
CA GLY A 353 36.63 22.20 -0.48
C GLY A 353 36.70 21.80 1.00
N TYR A 354 35.88 20.83 1.42
CA TYR A 354 35.74 20.46 2.83
C TYR A 354 36.96 19.72 3.40
N GLY A 355 37.80 19.12 2.55
CA GLY A 355 39.05 18.45 2.94
C GLY A 355 40.13 19.39 3.48
N ALA A 356 39.97 20.71 3.28
CA ALA A 356 40.81 21.72 3.94
C ALA A 356 40.56 21.81 5.46
N ARG A 357 39.41 21.31 5.94
CA ARG A 357 39.07 21.29 7.36
C ARG A 357 39.89 20.22 8.07
N ARG A 358 40.91 20.65 8.81
CA ARG A 358 41.78 19.76 9.61
C ARG A 358 41.88 20.26 11.04
N ARG A 359 42.11 19.36 11.97
CA ARG A 359 42.53 19.71 13.32
C ARG A 359 43.99 20.17 13.28
N ILE A 360 44.39 20.99 14.26
CA ILE A 360 45.79 21.42 14.39
C ILE A 360 46.65 20.17 14.62
N GLY A 361 47.69 20.00 13.79
CA GLY A 361 48.59 18.83 13.85
C GLY A 361 48.05 17.54 13.21
N GLU A 362 46.90 17.60 12.52
CA GLU A 362 46.30 16.41 11.89
C GLU A 362 46.80 16.22 10.45
N GLU A 363 47.75 15.30 10.27
CA GLU A 363 48.17 14.81 8.97
C GLU A 363 48.14 13.27 8.91
N PRO A 364 47.34 12.64 8.02
CA PRO A 364 46.39 13.25 7.08
C PRO A 364 45.03 13.61 7.71
N GLY A 365 44.35 14.63 7.17
CA GLY A 365 43.01 15.05 7.61
C GLY A 365 41.91 14.00 7.40
N LEU A 366 40.87 14.05 8.25
CA LEU A 366 39.72 13.13 8.27
C LEU A 366 38.77 13.24 7.07
N PHE A 367 38.83 14.35 6.32
CA PHE A 367 37.89 14.64 5.25
C PHE A 367 38.59 14.79 3.89
N ARG A 368 37.86 14.50 2.82
CA ARG A 368 38.25 14.80 1.43
C ARG A 368 37.18 15.57 0.69
N ASP A 369 37.63 16.27 -0.35
CA ASP A 369 36.78 17.05 -1.24
C ASP A 369 35.97 16.15 -2.17
N ARG A 370 34.67 16.41 -2.26
CA ARG A 370 33.78 15.75 -3.21
C ARG A 370 33.41 16.71 -4.33
N ARG A 371 34.15 16.63 -5.44
CA ARG A 371 34.06 17.61 -6.55
C ARG A 371 32.80 17.46 -7.40
N THR A 372 32.26 16.24 -7.46
CA THR A 372 31.05 15.89 -8.23
C THR A 372 29.90 15.59 -7.29
N PHE A 373 28.69 15.99 -7.66
CA PHE A 373 27.49 15.82 -6.85
C PHE A 373 26.31 15.52 -7.77
N SER A 374 25.60 14.40 -7.56
CA SER A 374 24.36 14.10 -8.28
C SER A 374 23.23 15.02 -7.85
N GLU A 375 22.15 15.08 -8.61
CA GLU A 375 20.90 15.67 -8.10
C GLU A 375 20.42 14.96 -6.82
N VAL A 376 19.68 15.69 -5.99
CA VAL A 376 19.08 15.15 -4.76
C VAL A 376 17.83 14.36 -5.12
N VAL A 377 17.84 13.07 -4.80
CA VAL A 377 16.71 12.18 -5.04
C VAL A 377 15.67 12.33 -3.93
N GLU A 378 14.40 12.51 -4.30
CA GLU A 378 13.29 12.66 -3.34
C GLU A 378 12.38 11.42 -3.34
N LEU A 379 12.06 10.93 -2.14
CA LEU A 379 11.16 9.80 -1.90
C LEU A 379 10.02 10.25 -0.96
N THR A 380 9.01 10.90 -1.54
CA THR A 380 7.85 11.41 -0.80
C THR A 380 6.53 11.06 -1.47
N SER A 381 5.41 11.19 -0.75
CA SER A 381 4.06 10.93 -1.30
C SER A 381 3.66 11.84 -2.46
N ARG A 382 4.43 12.90 -2.74
CA ARG A 382 4.22 13.79 -3.90
C ARG A 382 4.87 13.27 -5.17
N VAL A 383 5.79 12.31 -5.03
CA VAL A 383 6.52 11.69 -6.13
C VAL A 383 5.67 10.57 -6.70
N THR A 384 5.51 10.55 -8.02
CA THR A 384 4.72 9.53 -8.71
C THR A 384 5.38 8.15 -8.61
N THR A 385 4.60 7.08 -8.68
CA THR A 385 5.07 5.70 -8.46
C THR A 385 6.23 5.31 -9.39
N ASP A 386 6.20 5.77 -10.64
CA ASP A 386 7.27 5.59 -11.63
C ASP A 386 8.58 6.25 -11.19
N LYS A 387 8.53 7.49 -10.70
CA LYS A 387 9.72 8.18 -10.19
C LYS A 387 10.28 7.54 -8.92
N VAL A 388 9.42 6.94 -8.09
CA VAL A 388 9.87 6.16 -6.93
C VAL A 388 10.59 4.88 -7.37
N ALA A 389 10.10 4.20 -8.41
CA ALA A 389 10.76 3.02 -8.97
C ALA A 389 12.14 3.37 -9.57
N GLU A 390 12.22 4.46 -10.32
CA GLU A 390 13.49 4.96 -10.86
C GLU A 390 14.46 5.39 -9.75
N ALA A 391 13.97 6.11 -8.74
CA ALA A 391 14.77 6.49 -7.56
C ALA A 391 15.33 5.26 -6.85
N ARG A 392 14.54 4.19 -6.69
CA ARG A 392 14.99 2.92 -6.13
C ARG A 392 16.14 2.33 -6.94
N ARG A 393 15.98 2.21 -8.26
CA ARG A 393 17.00 1.66 -9.16
C ARG A 393 18.32 2.43 -9.02
N ARG A 394 18.25 3.75 -9.02
CA ARG A 394 19.42 4.62 -8.87
C ARG A 394 20.08 4.50 -7.50
N LEU A 395 19.31 4.25 -6.44
CA LEU A 395 19.87 3.99 -5.10
C LEU A 395 20.60 2.64 -5.01
N GLU A 396 20.19 1.66 -5.82
CA GLU A 396 20.86 0.36 -5.94
C GLU A 396 22.19 0.46 -6.71
N CYS A 397 22.36 1.48 -7.58
CA CYS A 397 23.59 1.72 -8.32
C CYS A 397 24.80 1.95 -7.42
N ARG A 398 25.95 1.38 -7.80
CA ARG A 398 27.23 1.60 -7.12
C ARG A 398 27.74 3.01 -7.40
N PHE A 399 28.54 3.55 -6.49
CA PHE A 399 29.08 4.90 -6.60
C PHE A 399 30.02 5.09 -7.81
N HIS A 400 30.51 4.01 -8.40
CA HIS A 400 31.30 4.08 -9.63
C HIS A 400 30.50 4.12 -10.93
N GLU A 401 29.19 3.97 -10.85
CA GLU A 401 28.29 3.99 -12.00
C GLU A 401 27.85 5.44 -12.30
N GLN A 402 27.37 5.67 -13.53
CA GLN A 402 26.93 7.00 -13.96
C GLN A 402 25.67 7.46 -13.23
N ASP A 403 24.70 6.56 -13.02
CA ASP A 403 23.39 6.87 -12.44
C ASP A 403 23.37 6.95 -10.90
N ARG A 404 24.55 7.00 -10.28
CA ARG A 404 24.71 7.00 -8.83
C ARG A 404 23.94 8.12 -8.14
N VAL A 405 23.66 7.90 -6.86
CA VAL A 405 23.00 8.87 -5.98
C VAL A 405 23.93 9.27 -4.85
N ASP A 406 24.19 10.57 -4.74
CA ASP A 406 25.00 11.16 -3.67
C ASP A 406 24.14 11.43 -2.42
N CYS A 407 22.94 11.97 -2.62
CA CYS A 407 22.00 12.29 -1.55
C CYS A 407 20.57 11.86 -1.93
N ALA A 408 19.87 11.25 -0.98
CA ALA A 408 18.45 11.03 -1.08
C ALA A 408 17.74 11.56 0.16
N ILE A 409 16.52 12.07 0.01
CA ILE A 409 15.69 12.58 1.10
C ILE A 409 14.32 11.92 1.04
N ALA A 410 13.81 11.50 2.19
CA ALA A 410 12.60 10.72 2.28
C ALA A 410 11.74 11.11 3.50
N THR A 411 10.45 10.80 3.40
CA THR A 411 9.52 10.73 4.56
C THR A 411 9.17 9.27 4.84
N ASN A 412 8.02 9.00 5.48
CA ASN A 412 7.48 7.67 5.77
C ASN A 412 7.43 6.73 4.54
N MET A 413 7.52 7.23 3.31
CA MET A 413 7.63 6.33 2.15
C MET A 413 8.85 5.39 2.20
N ILE A 414 9.96 5.78 2.84
CA ILE A 414 11.11 4.88 3.00
C ILE A 414 10.81 3.74 3.98
N SER A 415 9.90 3.97 4.94
CA SER A 415 9.57 2.97 5.94
C SER A 415 8.75 1.82 5.34
N VAL A 416 8.18 2.00 4.15
CA VAL A 416 7.33 1.03 3.46
C VAL A 416 7.96 0.57 2.15
N GLY A 417 8.27 -0.72 2.03
CA GLY A 417 8.49 -1.38 0.73
C GLY A 417 9.74 -1.00 -0.09
N LEU A 418 10.60 -0.08 0.36
CA LEU A 418 11.90 0.17 -0.27
C LEU A 418 12.98 -0.76 0.32
N ASP A 419 13.50 -1.67 -0.51
CA ASP A 419 14.53 -2.64 -0.13
C ASP A 419 15.81 -2.39 -0.95
N VAL A 420 16.71 -1.56 -0.42
CA VAL A 420 18.01 -1.24 -1.05
C VAL A 420 19.14 -1.68 -0.10
N PRO A 421 19.70 -2.88 -0.26
CA PRO A 421 20.70 -3.43 0.66
C PRO A 421 22.00 -2.60 0.77
N ARG A 422 22.30 -1.79 -0.25
CA ARG A 422 23.54 -1.02 -0.40
C ARG A 422 23.70 0.11 0.63
N LEU A 423 22.62 0.71 1.15
CA LEU A 423 22.71 1.97 1.88
C LEU A 423 23.34 1.80 3.28
N GLY A 424 24.36 2.60 3.60
CA GLY A 424 25.10 2.56 4.87
C GLY A 424 25.00 3.81 5.76
N LEU A 425 24.54 4.95 5.24
CA LEU A 425 24.40 6.20 6.00
C LEU A 425 22.98 6.74 6.00
N MET A 426 22.52 7.15 7.18
CA MET A 426 21.23 7.80 7.35
C MET A 426 21.33 8.98 8.31
N VAL A 427 20.67 10.09 7.96
CA VAL A 427 20.48 11.25 8.82
C VAL A 427 18.99 11.40 9.10
N VAL A 428 18.60 11.35 10.36
CA VAL A 428 17.21 11.52 10.80
C VAL A 428 17.05 12.93 11.36
N PHE A 429 16.14 13.74 10.81
CA PHE A 429 15.92 15.10 11.26
C PHE A 429 14.72 15.21 12.21
N GLY A 430 15.03 15.30 13.51
CA GLY A 430 14.07 15.28 14.61
C GLY A 430 13.53 13.88 14.88
N GLN A 431 12.98 13.67 16.08
CA GLN A 431 12.38 12.37 16.41
C GLN A 431 11.03 12.21 15.66
N PRO A 432 10.81 11.08 14.94
CA PRO A 432 9.51 10.73 14.37
C PRO A 432 8.39 10.71 15.40
N LYS A 433 7.14 10.82 14.91
CA LYS A 433 5.98 10.85 15.81
C LYS A 433 5.78 9.51 16.51
N THR A 434 6.07 8.41 15.82
CA THR A 434 5.93 7.05 16.36
C THR A 434 7.29 6.34 16.41
N HIS A 435 7.46 5.47 17.39
CA HIS A 435 8.65 4.65 17.55
C HIS A 435 8.76 3.59 16.44
N SER A 436 7.61 3.04 16.04
CA SER A 436 7.52 2.10 14.91
C SER A 436 8.10 2.69 13.63
N GLU A 437 7.70 3.92 13.28
CA GLU A 437 8.20 4.65 12.12
C GLU A 437 9.72 4.87 12.19
N TYR A 438 10.25 5.26 13.36
CA TYR A 438 11.69 5.43 13.58
C TYR A 438 12.47 4.12 13.36
N ILE A 439 12.00 3.02 13.93
CA ILE A 439 12.65 1.70 13.79
C ILE A 439 12.62 1.26 12.33
N GLN A 440 11.45 1.35 11.69
CA GLN A 440 11.29 0.94 10.30
C GLN A 440 12.17 1.77 9.37
N ALA A 441 12.15 3.10 9.49
CA ALA A 441 12.97 3.97 8.65
C ALA A 441 14.47 3.71 8.86
N THR A 442 14.93 3.63 10.11
CA THR A 442 16.36 3.43 10.41
C THR A 442 16.86 2.01 10.15
N SER A 443 15.97 1.02 10.07
CA SER A 443 16.30 -0.35 9.67
C SER A 443 16.56 -0.53 8.17
N ARG A 444 16.33 0.52 7.35
CA ARG A 444 16.54 0.47 5.89
C ARG A 444 18.01 0.58 5.46
N ILE A 445 18.92 0.90 6.38
CA ILE A 445 20.36 0.94 6.12
C ILE A 445 21.10 -0.15 6.89
N GLY A 446 22.31 -0.50 6.46
CA GLY A 446 23.17 -1.45 7.17
C GLY A 446 22.58 -2.85 7.27
N ARG A 447 22.00 -3.34 6.16
CA ARG A 447 21.30 -4.64 6.09
C ARG A 447 22.20 -5.82 5.73
N VAL A 448 23.42 -5.55 5.28
CA VAL A 448 24.40 -6.57 4.90
C VAL A 448 25.53 -6.52 5.91
N ASP A 449 25.92 -7.66 6.48
CA ASP A 449 26.89 -7.74 7.59
C ASP A 449 28.23 -7.08 7.28
N ARG A 450 28.69 -7.15 6.03
CA ARG A 450 29.94 -6.50 5.57
C ARG A 450 29.85 -4.97 5.47
N TRP A 451 28.64 -4.40 5.56
CA TRP A 451 28.34 -2.99 5.37
C TRP A 451 27.53 -2.44 6.56
N PRO A 452 28.13 -2.29 7.75
CA PRO A 452 27.42 -1.82 8.94
C PRO A 452 26.86 -0.40 8.75
N GLY A 453 25.68 -0.12 9.28
CA GLY A 453 25.02 1.18 9.10
C GLY A 453 25.39 2.23 10.16
N ILE A 454 25.36 3.52 9.81
CA ILE A 454 25.43 4.63 10.76
C ILE A 454 24.18 5.52 10.61
N VAL A 455 23.46 5.69 11.71
CA VAL A 455 22.29 6.57 11.82
C VAL A 455 22.65 7.77 12.69
N VAL A 456 22.59 8.97 12.13
CA VAL A 456 22.79 10.23 12.87
C VAL A 456 21.45 10.95 13.04
N THR A 457 20.96 11.02 14.26
CA THR A 457 19.68 11.69 14.58
C THR A 457 19.94 13.11 15.05
N VAL A 458 19.58 14.09 14.23
CA VAL A 458 19.70 15.52 14.53
C VAL A 458 18.47 15.97 15.31
N LEU A 459 18.63 16.25 16.60
CA LEU A 459 17.54 16.57 17.52
C LEU A 459 17.50 18.08 17.82
N ASN A 460 16.30 18.66 17.75
CA ASN A 460 16.11 20.06 18.11
C ASN A 460 15.83 20.20 19.61
N ILE A 461 16.80 20.68 20.38
CA ILE A 461 16.70 20.82 21.84
C ILE A 461 15.60 21.80 22.30
N HIS A 462 15.12 22.67 21.41
CA HIS A 462 14.00 23.58 21.68
C HIS A 462 12.63 22.90 21.51
N LYS A 463 12.56 21.71 20.88
CA LYS A 463 11.36 20.89 20.85
C LYS A 463 11.37 19.97 22.07
N PRO A 464 10.38 20.03 22.98
CA PRO A 464 10.37 19.22 24.20
C PRO A 464 10.52 17.71 23.94
N ARG A 465 9.88 17.19 22.89
CA ARG A 465 10.00 15.78 22.47
C ARG A 465 11.44 15.42 22.12
N ASP A 466 12.05 16.15 21.19
CA ASP A 466 13.42 15.89 20.73
C ASP A 466 14.42 16.01 21.88
N ARG A 467 14.24 16.98 22.79
CA ARG A 467 15.07 17.12 24.00
C ARG A 467 14.99 15.87 24.89
N SER A 468 13.77 15.41 25.18
CA SER A 468 13.56 14.20 25.98
C SER A 468 14.22 12.96 25.37
N HIS A 469 14.11 12.80 24.04
CA HIS A 469 14.79 11.72 23.33
C HIS A 469 16.31 11.87 23.33
N TYR A 470 16.85 13.09 23.24
CA TYR A 470 18.28 13.33 23.30
C TYR A 470 18.86 12.98 24.68
N GLU A 471 18.21 13.45 25.75
CA GLU A 471 18.64 13.19 27.14
C GLU A 471 18.65 11.70 27.49
N ARG A 472 17.77 10.90 26.85
CA ARG A 472 17.64 9.45 27.08
C ARG A 472 18.12 8.61 25.90
N PHE A 473 18.91 9.18 24.99
CA PHE A 473 19.18 8.59 23.67
C PHE A 473 19.69 7.15 23.75
N ARG A 474 20.68 6.90 24.61
CA ARG A 474 21.26 5.56 24.79
C ARG A 474 20.24 4.56 25.32
N HIS A 475 19.60 4.87 26.45
CA HIS A 475 18.59 4.02 27.06
C HIS A 475 17.45 3.72 26.08
N TYR A 476 16.98 4.75 25.38
CA TYR A 476 15.95 4.61 24.35
C TYR A 476 16.35 3.58 23.28
N HIS A 477 17.56 3.66 22.71
CA HIS A 477 18.01 2.71 21.68
C HIS A 477 18.26 1.30 22.22
N GLU A 478 18.69 1.16 23.48
CA GLU A 478 18.84 -0.14 24.13
C GLU A 478 17.49 -0.84 24.35
N THR A 479 16.37 -0.08 24.37
CA THR A 479 15.04 -0.61 24.68
C THR A 479 13.93 -0.24 23.68
N PHE A 480 14.24 0.28 22.48
CA PHE A 480 13.23 0.97 21.65
C PHE A 480 12.02 0.10 21.25
N TYR A 481 12.16 -1.23 21.24
CA TYR A 481 11.08 -2.15 20.88
C TYR A 481 10.01 -2.19 21.98
N ARG A 482 10.37 -1.85 23.22
CA ARG A 482 9.42 -1.69 24.33
C ARG A 482 8.55 -0.44 24.16
N SER A 483 9.07 0.57 23.45
CA SER A 483 8.38 1.84 23.20
C SER A 483 7.46 1.79 21.97
N VAL A 484 7.51 0.71 21.18
CA VAL A 484 6.59 0.50 20.05
C VAL A 484 5.15 0.58 20.55
N GLU A 485 4.40 1.46 19.92
CA GLU A 485 3.00 1.72 20.22
C GLU A 485 2.15 0.48 19.92
N VAL A 486 1.09 0.31 20.70
CA VAL A 486 0.04 -0.65 20.36
C VAL A 486 -0.84 -0.02 19.28
N GLY A 487 -0.97 -0.69 18.14
CA GLY A 487 -1.93 -0.29 17.12
C GLY A 487 -3.36 -0.51 17.62
N SER A 488 -4.20 0.54 17.57
CA SER A 488 -5.62 0.44 17.91
C SER A 488 -6.48 0.45 16.65
N VAL A 489 -7.48 -0.42 16.62
CA VAL A 489 -8.49 -0.55 15.56
C VAL A 489 -9.85 -0.83 16.21
N THR A 490 -10.90 -0.14 15.74
CA THR A 490 -12.23 -0.21 16.36
C THR A 490 -13.33 -0.22 15.29
N PRO A 491 -13.45 -1.29 14.48
CA PRO A 491 -14.32 -1.30 13.29
C PRO A 491 -15.78 -0.93 13.55
N PHE A 492 -16.32 -1.34 14.69
CA PHE A 492 -17.73 -1.12 15.03
C PHE A 492 -17.99 0.13 15.88
N ALA A 493 -17.00 1.01 16.05
CA ALA A 493 -17.22 2.29 16.73
C ALA A 493 -18.26 3.14 15.98
N ALA A 494 -19.03 3.96 16.69
CA ALA A 494 -20.12 4.74 16.11
C ALA A 494 -19.71 5.54 14.85
N ARG A 495 -18.54 6.19 14.86
CA ARG A 495 -18.03 6.95 13.71
C ARG A 495 -17.56 6.08 12.55
N ALA A 496 -17.09 4.88 12.82
CA ALA A 496 -16.75 3.92 11.78
C ALA A 496 -18.02 3.40 11.10
N LEU A 497 -19.06 3.10 11.89
CA LEU A 497 -20.37 2.69 11.37
C LEU A 497 -21.00 3.78 10.49
N ASP A 498 -20.98 5.03 10.95
CA ASP A 498 -21.52 6.18 10.18
C ASP A 498 -20.81 6.38 8.84
N ARG A 499 -19.51 6.07 8.75
CA ARG A 499 -18.68 6.31 7.56
C ARG A 499 -18.64 5.13 6.59
N GLY A 500 -18.65 3.90 7.10
CA GLY A 500 -18.29 2.71 6.33
C GLY A 500 -19.36 1.64 6.23
N PHE A 501 -20.34 1.63 7.15
CA PHE A 501 -21.24 0.48 7.29
C PHE A 501 -22.15 0.29 6.08
N ALA A 502 -22.70 1.38 5.52
CA ALA A 502 -23.54 1.30 4.33
C ALA A 502 -22.82 0.66 3.14
N GLY A 503 -21.56 1.04 2.90
CA GLY A 503 -20.75 0.46 1.83
C GLY A 503 -20.40 -1.01 2.08
N ALA A 504 -20.05 -1.38 3.32
CA ALA A 504 -19.79 -2.77 3.68
C ALA A 504 -21.05 -3.65 3.56
N LEU A 505 -22.21 -3.15 4.01
CA LEU A 505 -23.49 -3.84 3.94
C LEU A 505 -23.94 -4.03 2.49
N VAL A 506 -23.92 -2.98 1.67
CA VAL A 506 -24.30 -3.08 0.24
C VAL A 506 -23.31 -3.97 -0.51
N GLY A 507 -22.02 -3.90 -0.20
CA GLY A 507 -21.00 -4.77 -0.77
C GLY A 507 -21.27 -6.25 -0.49
N LEU A 508 -21.56 -6.60 0.77
CA LEU A 508 -21.92 -7.97 1.14
C LEU A 508 -23.24 -8.38 0.47
N ALA A 509 -24.28 -7.55 0.56
CA ALA A 509 -25.60 -7.84 0.00
C ALA A 509 -25.54 -8.11 -1.51
N ARG A 510 -24.82 -7.26 -2.25
CA ARG A 510 -24.68 -7.35 -3.71
C ARG A 510 -24.03 -8.66 -4.17
N HIS A 511 -23.11 -9.21 -3.37
CA HIS A 511 -22.29 -10.37 -3.76
C HIS A 511 -22.70 -11.69 -3.08
N VAL A 512 -23.46 -11.65 -1.99
CA VAL A 512 -23.97 -12.87 -1.32
C VAL A 512 -25.17 -13.48 -2.04
N ARG A 513 -25.93 -12.66 -2.78
CA ARG A 513 -27.08 -13.09 -3.60
C ARG A 513 -26.83 -12.81 -5.08
N PRO A 514 -26.78 -13.83 -5.95
CA PRO A 514 -26.59 -13.65 -7.38
C PRO A 514 -27.61 -12.68 -8.02
N GLU A 515 -28.85 -12.65 -7.51
CA GLU A 515 -29.92 -11.82 -8.04
C GLU A 515 -29.66 -10.32 -7.84
N LEU A 516 -28.88 -9.97 -6.81
CA LEU A 516 -28.53 -8.59 -6.47
C LEU A 516 -27.28 -8.10 -7.20
N THR A 517 -26.45 -8.98 -7.77
CA THR A 517 -25.14 -8.60 -8.34
C THR A 517 -25.22 -7.69 -9.58
N PRO A 518 -26.11 -7.94 -10.57
CA PRO A 518 -26.26 -7.07 -11.74
C PRO A 518 -26.62 -5.62 -11.36
N PRO A 519 -26.36 -4.62 -12.22
CA PRO A 519 -26.66 -3.22 -11.92
C PRO A 519 -28.12 -3.00 -11.45
N ARG A 520 -29.08 -3.57 -12.17
CA ARG A 520 -30.52 -3.53 -11.84
C ARG A 520 -30.94 -4.53 -10.77
N GLY A 521 -30.03 -5.38 -10.31
CA GLY A 521 -30.28 -6.28 -9.18
C GLY A 521 -30.72 -5.52 -7.93
N ALA A 522 -30.36 -4.23 -7.81
CA ALA A 522 -30.80 -3.36 -6.73
C ALA A 522 -32.33 -3.23 -6.61
N GLU A 523 -33.09 -3.46 -7.68
CA GLU A 523 -34.56 -3.45 -7.69
C GLU A 523 -35.16 -4.68 -7.00
N LYS A 524 -34.41 -5.79 -6.96
CA LYS A 524 -34.88 -7.06 -6.39
C LYS A 524 -34.86 -7.11 -4.86
N ILE A 525 -34.51 -6.00 -4.21
CA ILE A 525 -34.46 -5.92 -2.74
C ILE A 525 -35.78 -6.37 -2.10
N ALA A 526 -36.92 -6.07 -2.72
CA ALA A 526 -38.24 -6.46 -2.22
C ALA A 526 -38.45 -7.99 -2.21
N GLU A 527 -37.83 -8.72 -3.14
CA GLU A 527 -37.97 -10.18 -3.28
C GLU A 527 -37.08 -10.92 -2.27
N VAL A 528 -35.87 -10.41 -2.03
CA VAL A 528 -34.85 -11.10 -1.21
C VAL A 528 -34.74 -10.56 0.23
N ARG A 529 -35.55 -9.56 0.59
CA ARG A 529 -35.46 -8.77 1.83
C ARG A 529 -35.31 -9.59 3.11
N VAL A 530 -36.11 -10.64 3.27
CA VAL A 530 -36.17 -11.44 4.51
C VAL A 530 -34.93 -12.33 4.65
N GLU A 531 -34.59 -13.07 3.60
CA GLU A 531 -33.41 -13.94 3.59
C GLU A 531 -32.11 -13.14 3.69
N LEU A 532 -32.06 -11.99 3.01
CA LEU A 532 -30.93 -11.09 3.04
C LEU A 532 -30.71 -10.50 4.44
N GLU A 533 -31.77 -10.04 5.12
CA GLU A 533 -31.64 -9.53 6.49
C GLU A 533 -31.06 -10.57 7.41
N ARG A 534 -31.62 -11.80 7.42
CA ARG A 534 -31.11 -12.89 8.25
C ARG A 534 -29.62 -13.12 7.98
N ARG A 535 -29.24 -13.22 6.70
CA ARG A 535 -27.83 -13.48 6.35
C ARG A 535 -26.90 -12.36 6.79
N LEU A 536 -27.27 -11.11 6.55
CA LEU A 536 -26.47 -9.95 6.95
C LEU A 536 -26.33 -9.86 8.49
N LEU A 537 -27.41 -10.10 9.22
CA LEU A 537 -27.39 -10.14 10.68
C LEU A 537 -26.48 -11.25 11.18
N ASP A 538 -26.59 -12.46 10.65
CA ASP A 538 -25.74 -13.60 11.04
C ASP A 538 -24.25 -13.25 10.85
N ASP A 539 -23.88 -12.72 9.68
CA ASP A 539 -22.49 -12.40 9.35
C ASP A 539 -21.93 -11.25 10.22
N PHE A 540 -22.67 -10.14 10.39
CA PHE A 540 -22.22 -9.01 11.21
C PHE A 540 -22.26 -9.30 12.72
N GLN A 541 -23.26 -10.01 13.22
CA GLN A 541 -23.33 -10.37 14.64
C GLN A 541 -22.26 -11.39 15.02
N ALA A 542 -22.02 -12.40 14.17
CA ALA A 542 -20.93 -13.34 14.39
C ALA A 542 -19.58 -12.62 14.44
N ARG A 543 -19.41 -11.59 13.61
CA ARG A 543 -18.21 -10.75 13.62
C ARG A 543 -18.04 -9.94 14.89
N ILE A 544 -19.11 -9.30 15.37
CA ILE A 544 -19.12 -8.50 16.61
C ILE A 544 -18.88 -9.39 17.83
N ALA A 545 -19.45 -10.60 17.86
CA ALA A 545 -19.26 -11.55 18.95
C ALA A 545 -17.80 -11.95 19.16
N GLN A 546 -16.96 -11.82 18.13
CA GLN A 546 -15.52 -12.11 18.18
C GLN A 546 -14.66 -10.88 18.47
N GLN A 547 -15.23 -9.68 18.58
CA GLN A 547 -14.48 -8.47 18.91
C GLN A 547 -13.97 -8.50 20.36
N PRO A 548 -12.81 -7.87 20.64
CA PRO A 548 -12.23 -7.81 21.98
C PRO A 548 -12.97 -6.76 22.84
N ILE A 549 -14.23 -7.03 23.19
CA ILE A 549 -15.09 -6.19 24.03
C ILE A 549 -15.36 -6.92 25.34
N ASP A 550 -14.73 -6.49 26.43
CA ASP A 550 -14.81 -7.19 27.72
C ASP A 550 -16.18 -7.01 28.41
N ASP A 551 -16.81 -5.85 28.25
CA ASP A 551 -18.12 -5.57 28.85
C ASP A 551 -19.26 -6.22 28.05
N ALA A 552 -19.99 -7.12 28.70
CA ALA A 552 -21.15 -7.79 28.13
C ALA A 552 -22.31 -6.83 27.81
N ALA A 553 -22.50 -5.77 28.61
CA ALA A 553 -23.54 -4.77 28.36
C ALA A 553 -23.20 -3.92 27.14
N GLU A 554 -21.96 -3.46 27.03
CA GLU A 554 -21.45 -2.74 25.84
C GLU A 554 -21.60 -3.59 24.58
N ARG A 555 -21.21 -4.88 24.65
CA ARG A 555 -21.36 -5.82 23.53
C ARG A 555 -22.83 -5.99 23.13
N ALA A 556 -23.75 -6.13 24.09
CA ALA A 556 -25.17 -6.28 23.81
C ALA A 556 -25.80 -5.00 23.23
N GLU A 557 -25.37 -3.82 23.67
CA GLU A 557 -25.74 -2.55 23.06
C GLU A 557 -25.24 -2.44 21.63
N LEU A 558 -23.98 -2.81 21.38
CA LEU A 558 -23.40 -2.78 20.05
C LEU A 558 -24.11 -3.73 19.08
N LEU A 559 -24.41 -4.95 19.51
CA LEU A 559 -25.18 -5.92 18.73
C LEU A 559 -26.55 -5.37 18.33
N ARG A 560 -27.28 -4.75 19.29
CA ARG A 560 -28.57 -4.09 19.02
C ARG A 560 -28.42 -2.90 18.07
N SER A 561 -27.38 -2.08 18.26
CA SER A 561 -27.09 -0.93 17.41
C SER A 561 -26.84 -1.34 15.96
N VAL A 562 -26.03 -2.39 15.74
CA VAL A 562 -25.76 -2.90 14.39
C VAL A 562 -27.00 -3.58 13.80
N GLN A 563 -27.75 -4.36 14.58
CA GLN A 563 -29.02 -4.92 14.14
C GLN A 563 -29.98 -3.84 13.64
N ASN A 564 -30.20 -2.79 14.44
CA ASN A 564 -31.07 -1.68 14.05
C ASN A 564 -30.57 -0.98 12.77
N ARG A 565 -29.26 -0.81 12.61
CA ARG A 565 -28.67 -0.22 11.39
C ARG A 565 -28.84 -1.11 10.15
N VAL A 566 -28.74 -2.43 10.29
CA VAL A 566 -29.02 -3.37 9.18
C VAL A 566 -30.47 -3.21 8.73
N VAL A 567 -31.41 -3.30 9.66
CA VAL A 567 -32.85 -3.16 9.36
C VAL A 567 -33.15 -1.80 8.74
N ASP A 568 -32.68 -0.72 9.35
CA ASP A 568 -32.90 0.65 8.87
C ASP A 568 -32.33 0.89 7.46
N LEU A 569 -31.15 0.33 7.15
CA LEU A 569 -30.58 0.42 5.80
C LEU A 569 -31.41 -0.38 4.80
N LEU A 570 -31.81 -1.61 5.12
CA LEU A 570 -32.62 -2.41 4.18
C LEU A 570 -34.01 -1.79 3.94
N ASP A 571 -34.62 -1.20 4.97
CA ASP A 571 -35.89 -0.49 4.85
C ASP A 571 -35.74 0.79 4.03
N SER A 572 -34.64 1.53 4.24
CA SER A 572 -34.31 2.70 3.44
C SER A 572 -34.05 2.33 1.97
N TRP A 573 -33.38 1.20 1.70
CA TRP A 573 -33.17 0.69 0.33
C TRP A 573 -34.52 0.39 -0.33
N ARG A 574 -35.39 -0.35 0.35
CA ARG A 574 -36.74 -0.66 -0.15
C ARG A 574 -37.54 0.60 -0.41
N LYS A 575 -37.47 1.59 0.47
CA LYS A 575 -38.15 2.88 0.30
C LYS A 575 -37.66 3.63 -0.94
N ILE A 576 -36.34 3.70 -1.17
CA ILE A 576 -35.75 4.30 -2.37
C ILE A 576 -36.26 3.59 -3.64
N PHE A 577 -36.30 2.26 -3.62
CA PHE A 577 -36.86 1.49 -4.73
C PHE A 577 -38.34 1.82 -4.97
N GLU A 578 -39.17 1.88 -3.93
CA GLU A 578 -40.59 2.22 -4.04
C GLU A 578 -40.81 3.65 -4.55
N ASP A 579 -40.00 4.62 -4.10
CA ASP A 579 -40.06 6.01 -4.56
C ASP A 579 -39.72 6.12 -6.05
N TYR A 580 -38.65 5.47 -6.50
CA TYR A 580 -38.27 5.45 -7.92
C TYR A 580 -39.30 4.72 -8.78
N ARG A 581 -39.80 3.57 -8.31
CA ARG A 581 -40.86 2.83 -8.99
C ARG A 581 -42.14 3.66 -9.13
N GLY A 582 -42.53 4.38 -8.08
CA GLY A 582 -43.69 5.30 -8.10
C GLY A 582 -43.52 6.45 -9.09
N ALA A 583 -42.28 6.89 -9.33
CA ALA A 583 -41.94 7.89 -10.34
C ALA A 583 -41.69 7.32 -11.75
N GLY A 584 -41.82 5.99 -11.95
CA GLY A 584 -41.52 5.33 -13.22
C GLY A 584 -40.03 5.32 -13.60
N VAL A 585 -39.14 5.40 -12.60
CA VAL A 585 -37.69 5.44 -12.77
C VAL A 585 -37.07 4.12 -12.29
N GLU A 586 -36.11 3.61 -13.04
CA GLU A 586 -35.37 2.38 -12.71
C GLU A 586 -34.25 2.67 -11.69
N LEU A 587 -33.92 1.68 -10.84
CA LEU A 587 -32.84 1.75 -9.84
C LEU A 587 -31.61 0.93 -10.29
N GLN A 588 -30.42 1.47 -10.04
CA GLN A 588 -29.14 0.75 -10.15
C GLN A 588 -28.21 1.09 -8.98
N TYR A 589 -27.07 0.41 -8.83
CA TYR A 589 -26.13 0.74 -7.75
C TYR A 589 -25.45 2.09 -7.96
N GLN A 590 -24.96 2.38 -9.18
CA GLN A 590 -24.22 3.61 -9.45
C GLN A 590 -24.52 4.21 -10.83
N LYS A 591 -24.25 5.51 -10.98
CA LYS A 591 -24.56 6.32 -12.18
C LYS A 591 -23.92 5.82 -13.49
N TYR A 592 -22.80 5.10 -13.40
CA TYR A 592 -21.94 4.79 -14.55
C TYR A 592 -22.14 3.37 -15.10
N GLU A 593 -23.00 2.54 -14.50
CA GLU A 593 -23.26 1.18 -14.98
C GLU A 593 -24.20 1.18 -16.19
N LEU A 594 -25.34 1.87 -16.09
CA LEU A 594 -26.33 2.02 -17.17
C LEU A 594 -26.73 3.50 -17.33
N PRO A 595 -27.08 3.96 -18.54
CA PRO A 595 -27.24 5.39 -18.84
C PRO A 595 -28.51 6.04 -18.28
N ARG A 596 -29.55 5.28 -17.95
CA ARG A 596 -30.88 5.80 -17.56
C ARG A 596 -31.25 5.60 -16.08
N PRO A 597 -30.99 4.43 -15.46
CA PRO A 597 -31.42 4.20 -14.08
C PRO A 597 -30.76 5.16 -13.08
N ARG A 598 -31.45 5.48 -11.99
CA ARG A 598 -30.90 6.31 -10.91
C ARG A 598 -30.12 5.48 -9.89
N PRO A 599 -29.09 6.05 -9.24
CA PRO A 599 -28.21 5.30 -8.36
C PRO A 599 -28.76 5.15 -6.93
N LEU A 600 -28.54 3.99 -6.32
CA LEU A 600 -28.67 3.74 -4.88
C LEU A 600 -27.52 4.40 -4.12
N LEU A 601 -26.29 4.12 -4.54
CA LEU A 601 -25.08 4.61 -3.87
C LEU A 601 -24.81 6.05 -4.25
N ARG A 602 -24.47 6.85 -3.24
CA ARG A 602 -24.12 8.27 -3.37
C ARG A 602 -22.66 8.48 -3.02
N GLU A 603 -22.03 9.48 -3.60
CA GLU A 603 -20.65 9.81 -3.23
C GLU A 603 -20.64 10.54 -1.88
N MET A 604 -19.55 10.39 -1.10
CA MET A 604 -19.50 10.99 0.24
C MET A 604 -19.61 12.52 0.24
N LEU A 605 -19.18 13.17 -0.85
CA LEU A 605 -19.21 14.63 -1.01
C LEU A 605 -20.52 15.15 -1.60
N ASP A 606 -21.46 14.28 -1.95
CA ASP A 606 -22.79 14.69 -2.39
C ASP A 606 -23.48 15.47 -1.27
N LYS A 607 -24.12 16.60 -1.62
CA LYS A 607 -24.77 17.51 -0.67
C LYS A 607 -26.30 17.48 -0.77
N ASP A 608 -26.81 17.20 -1.96
CA ASP A 608 -28.24 17.25 -2.25
C ASP A 608 -28.82 15.84 -2.27
N PHE A 609 -29.80 15.61 -1.39
CA PHE A 609 -30.48 14.33 -1.25
C PHE A 609 -31.99 14.54 -1.28
N GLU A 610 -32.71 13.62 -1.91
CA GLU A 610 -34.16 13.67 -1.99
C GLU A 610 -34.81 13.44 -0.61
N SER A 611 -34.17 12.64 0.25
CA SER A 611 -34.55 12.45 1.65
C SER A 611 -33.39 11.87 2.45
N GLU A 612 -33.57 11.74 3.76
CA GLU A 612 -32.57 11.11 4.64
C GLU A 612 -32.31 9.63 4.25
N HIS A 613 -33.28 8.93 3.66
CA HIS A 613 -33.07 7.56 3.17
C HIS A 613 -31.96 7.49 2.11
N TYR A 614 -31.92 8.44 1.17
CA TYR A 614 -30.89 8.51 0.13
C TYR A 614 -29.52 8.86 0.70
N ARG A 615 -29.48 9.73 1.71
CA ARG A 615 -28.24 10.17 2.36
C ARG A 615 -27.50 9.02 3.09
N LYS A 616 -28.24 8.01 3.55
CA LYS A 616 -27.66 6.84 4.23
C LYS A 616 -26.79 5.96 3.32
N PHE A 617 -27.00 6.01 2.00
CA PHE A 617 -26.25 5.22 1.01
C PHE A 617 -25.01 5.94 0.48
N ARG A 618 -24.48 6.91 1.22
CA ARG A 618 -23.15 7.44 0.93
C ARG A 618 -22.10 6.38 1.18
N ALA A 619 -21.26 6.12 0.20
CA ALA A 619 -20.16 5.18 0.31
C ALA A 619 -18.88 5.79 -0.26
N ASN A 620 -17.75 5.37 0.29
CA ASN A 620 -16.44 5.73 -0.24
C ASN A 620 -16.09 4.84 -1.43
N ARG A 621 -15.30 5.38 -2.37
CA ARG A 621 -14.63 4.59 -3.42
C ARG A 621 -13.19 4.22 -3.03
N SER A 622 -12.66 4.85 -1.98
CA SER A 622 -11.33 4.59 -1.41
C SER A 622 -11.40 4.68 0.12
N LEU A 623 -10.71 3.80 0.83
CA LEU A 623 -10.68 3.82 2.29
C LEU A 623 -9.85 5.00 2.84
N ARG A 624 -9.10 5.67 1.97
CA ARG A 624 -8.32 6.89 2.26
C ARG A 624 -9.05 8.17 1.90
N ASP A 625 -10.29 8.12 1.42
CA ASP A 625 -11.09 9.31 1.17
C ASP A 625 -11.47 9.93 2.52
N VAL A 626 -10.53 10.69 3.09
CA VAL A 626 -10.75 11.56 4.24
C VAL A 626 -11.35 12.85 3.71
N GLU A 627 -12.29 13.43 4.46
CA GLU A 627 -12.73 14.80 4.21
C GLU A 627 -11.50 15.71 4.04
N PRO A 628 -11.51 16.64 3.06
CA PRO A 628 -10.41 17.58 2.89
C PRO A 628 -10.13 18.33 4.20
N GLU A 629 -8.89 18.79 4.39
CA GLU A 629 -8.51 19.60 5.55
C GLU A 629 -9.54 20.74 5.71
N VAL A 630 -10.26 20.73 6.84
CA VAL A 630 -11.22 21.79 7.14
C VAL A 630 -10.42 22.95 7.70
N ASN A 631 -10.43 24.08 6.98
CA ASN A 631 -9.85 25.32 7.48
C ASN A 631 -10.62 25.73 8.75
N LEU A 632 -9.92 25.74 9.88
CA LEU A 632 -10.45 26.24 11.14
C LEU A 632 -10.28 27.76 11.17
N PHE A 633 -11.34 28.48 10.82
CA PHE A 633 -11.38 29.93 10.97
C PHE A 633 -11.66 30.29 12.42
N LEU A 634 -10.60 30.51 13.19
CA LEU A 634 -10.71 31.04 14.55
C LEU A 634 -11.31 32.44 14.50
N LYS A 635 -12.41 32.64 15.21
CA LYS A 635 -12.98 33.96 15.45
C LYS A 635 -12.74 34.37 16.89
N ASP A 636 -12.43 35.64 17.13
CA ASP A 636 -12.42 36.17 18.48
C ASP A 636 -13.85 36.33 19.04
N LEU A 637 -13.97 36.74 20.31
CA LEU A 637 -15.26 36.95 20.96
C LEU A 637 -16.10 38.07 20.31
N SER A 638 -15.50 38.91 19.46
CA SER A 638 -16.19 39.91 18.63
C SER A 638 -16.58 39.40 17.24
N GLY A 639 -16.28 38.13 16.92
CA GLY A 639 -16.64 37.50 15.64
C GLY A 639 -15.68 37.76 14.48
N LEU A 640 -14.55 38.42 14.73
CA LEU A 640 -13.52 38.71 13.72
C LEU A 640 -12.58 37.52 13.56
N VAL A 641 -12.23 37.19 12.31
CA VAL A 641 -11.31 36.08 12.00
C VAL A 641 -9.89 36.47 12.42
N VAL A 642 -9.25 35.61 13.22
CA VAL A 642 -7.97 35.88 13.88
C VAL A 642 -6.79 36.02 12.89
N GLU A 643 -6.94 35.52 11.65
CA GLU A 643 -5.89 35.58 10.62
C GLU A 643 -5.66 36.98 10.02
N ASP A 644 -6.58 37.94 10.19
CA ASP A 644 -6.42 39.32 9.67
C ASP A 644 -5.51 40.22 10.56
N ARG A 645 -4.83 39.66 11.56
CA ARG A 645 -3.98 40.41 12.51
C ARG A 645 -2.47 40.15 12.41
N THR A 646 -1.98 39.47 11.37
CA THR A 646 -0.54 39.21 11.19
C THR A 646 0.02 39.71 9.88
#